data_AF-A0A9I9CER6-F1
#
_entry.id   AF-A0A9I9CER6-F1
#
_cell.length_a   1.000
_cell.length_b   1.000
_cell.length_c   1.000
_cell.angle_alpha   90.00
_cell.angle_beta   90.00
_cell.angle_gamma   90.00
#
_symmetry.space_group_name_H-M   'P 1'
#
loop_
_entity.id
_entity.type
_entity.pdbx_description
1 polymer ?
#
loop_
_entity_poly.entity_id
_entity_poly.type
_entity_poly.pdbx_seq_one_letter_code
_entity_poly.pdbx_strand_id
1 'polypeptide(L)'
;MTSSRLMILCFAFFSISIFLRHAIAQPDFQIYDCVENQGNFTTNSTYKANLNHLLSTFTTDHQINYGFYNFSYGHQNRANVIGLCRGDLTLLACTTCLNNSRTLLPLLCPNHIEAIGWYDECMLRYSNRSIFGSMETSPAFRAWNPNNASDPHRFIQLATTLLQQLTHEAALGDSRLKFATGIISVPNFPTIYGAVQCTPDLSPQNCTTCLFGAIQRIQLCCDGKAGGRIGRPSCNFRFESYLFYKQSSISLAPSPNPSLPPSPPPQRKASRRVAVIVAFVVVCAVIITITICIFLTKRRRRNPSTQVPSTGMALEDEETDIESSQFDFDMIKIATNGFSDENKLGEGGFGVVYKGRLPNGETIAVKRLSRASSQGDNEFKNEILLVAKLQHRNLVQLLGFCFKENEKLLIYEFVENSSLEKFLFNPKTGVSLDWKARYKIIHGITRGLVYLHEESQLRIIHRDLKASNILLDVDMNAKISDFGTARLFLHDQIQGNTRKVVGTYGYMAPEYVHKGHFSIKSDVFSFGVLVLEIVTGIKNNQVHLDNEIVGLVEHAWRNWHNGTTQNIIDPTLTSGSKTEMARCIHIGLLCVQENVAKRPNMGTVLLMLNSYSITLPRPSQPAFILSTTNSQISEQSNNNSTHELNDMSITELYPR
;
A
#
# COMPACT_ATOMS: atom_id res chain seq x y z
N MET A 1 -7.16 -38.55 30.29
CA MET A 1 -7.84 -38.72 28.97
C MET A 1 -8.77 -37.56 28.58
N THR A 2 -8.91 -36.50 29.39
CA THR A 2 -9.80 -35.35 29.12
C THR A 2 -9.12 -34.24 28.29
N SER A 3 -7.81 -34.04 28.42
CA SER A 3 -7.05 -32.98 27.72
C SER A 3 -6.99 -33.16 26.20
N SER A 4 -6.89 -34.41 25.72
CA SER A 4 -6.72 -34.68 24.29
C SER A 4 -7.98 -34.49 23.46
N ARG A 5 -9.17 -34.62 24.08
CA ARG A 5 -10.46 -34.40 23.39
C ARG A 5 -10.78 -32.91 23.23
N LEU A 6 -10.31 -32.08 24.16
CA LEU A 6 -10.49 -30.63 24.10
C LEU A 6 -9.63 -30.00 22.99
N MET A 7 -8.37 -30.45 22.82
CA MET A 7 -7.52 -29.97 21.72
C MET A 7 -8.08 -30.30 20.33
N ILE A 8 -8.68 -31.47 20.14
CA ILE A 8 -9.24 -31.87 18.84
C ILE A 8 -10.48 -31.05 18.50
N LEU A 9 -11.33 -30.74 19.50
CA LEU A 9 -12.48 -29.85 19.33
C LEU A 9 -12.05 -28.40 19.06
N CYS A 10 -10.99 -27.91 19.70
CA CYS A 10 -10.41 -26.60 19.42
C CYS A 10 -9.81 -26.53 18.01
N PHE A 11 -9.10 -27.56 17.55
CA PHE A 11 -8.55 -27.62 16.19
C PHE A 11 -9.64 -27.67 15.12
N ALA A 12 -10.73 -28.42 15.36
CA ALA A 12 -11.86 -28.48 14.43
C ALA A 12 -12.60 -27.13 14.34
N PHE A 13 -12.80 -26.44 15.48
CA PHE A 13 -13.37 -25.08 15.49
C PHE A 13 -12.46 -24.06 14.82
N PHE A 14 -11.14 -24.13 15.08
CA PHE A 14 -10.15 -23.24 14.48
C PHE A 14 -10.08 -23.43 12.96
N SER A 15 -10.14 -24.68 12.49
CA SER A 15 -10.15 -25.01 11.06
C SER A 15 -11.42 -24.51 10.37
N ILE A 16 -12.60 -24.66 11.00
CA ILE A 16 -13.87 -24.16 10.44
C ILE A 16 -13.89 -22.61 10.43
N SER A 17 -13.30 -21.95 11.43
CA SER A 17 -13.17 -20.48 11.43
C SER A 17 -12.14 -19.93 10.44
N ILE A 18 -11.12 -20.71 10.06
CA ILE A 18 -10.17 -20.34 8.98
C ILE A 18 -10.85 -20.40 7.61
N PHE A 19 -11.73 -21.38 7.39
CA PHE A 19 -12.49 -21.48 6.13
C PHE A 19 -13.58 -20.41 5.99
N LEU A 20 -14.08 -19.83 7.09
CA LEU A 20 -15.08 -18.75 7.09
C LEU A 20 -14.50 -17.32 7.00
N ARG A 21 -13.17 -17.13 7.12
CA ARG A 21 -12.52 -15.80 7.19
C ARG A 21 -11.69 -15.40 5.96
N HIS A 22 -11.85 -16.07 4.82
CA HIS A 22 -11.35 -15.52 3.54
C HIS A 22 -12.31 -14.44 3.01
N ALA A 23 -12.49 -13.35 3.75
CA ALA A 23 -13.07 -12.14 3.20
C ALA A 23 -11.93 -11.31 2.61
N ILE A 24 -11.68 -11.49 1.31
CA ILE A 24 -10.72 -10.69 0.54
C ILE A 24 -11.15 -9.23 0.65
N ALA A 25 -10.35 -8.39 1.33
CA ALA A 25 -10.56 -6.95 1.31
C ALA A 25 -10.53 -6.46 -0.14
N GLN A 26 -11.58 -5.76 -0.54
CA GLN A 26 -11.79 -5.41 -1.93
C GLN A 26 -10.81 -4.30 -2.38
N PRO A 27 -10.12 -4.42 -3.54
CA PRO A 27 -9.23 -3.37 -4.03
C PRO A 27 -10.01 -2.08 -4.36
N ASP A 28 -9.38 -0.91 -4.21
CA ASP A 28 -9.95 0.40 -4.58
C ASP A 28 -9.85 0.68 -6.09
N PHE A 29 -10.82 1.42 -6.66
CA PHE A 29 -10.75 1.90 -8.03
C PHE A 29 -9.52 2.79 -8.27
N GLN A 30 -8.95 2.74 -9.48
CA GLN A 30 -7.91 3.69 -9.89
C GLN A 30 -8.43 5.12 -9.91
N ILE A 31 -9.66 5.26 -10.39
CA ILE A 31 -10.44 6.49 -10.45
C ILE A 31 -11.90 6.12 -10.66
N TYR A 32 -12.80 6.93 -10.11
CA TYR A 32 -14.23 6.83 -10.32
C TYR A 32 -14.82 8.24 -10.44
N ASP A 33 -16.02 8.32 -11.02
CA ASP A 33 -16.77 9.55 -11.19
C ASP A 33 -18.24 9.28 -10.89
N CYS A 34 -18.80 10.08 -9.98
CA CYS A 34 -20.21 10.08 -9.62
C CYS A 34 -20.87 11.24 -10.38
N VAL A 35 -21.42 11.00 -11.57
CA VAL A 35 -21.74 12.12 -12.47
C VAL A 35 -22.92 12.93 -11.92
N GLU A 36 -22.63 14.17 -11.51
CA GLU A 36 -23.53 15.01 -10.72
C GLU A 36 -24.70 15.58 -11.54
N ASN A 37 -24.48 15.86 -12.83
CA ASN A 37 -25.45 16.54 -13.70
C ASN A 37 -26.67 15.69 -14.08
N GLN A 38 -26.72 14.42 -13.70
CA GLN A 38 -27.79 13.48 -14.06
C GLN A 38 -28.77 13.21 -12.90
N GLY A 39 -28.56 13.88 -11.76
CA GLY A 39 -29.43 13.80 -10.59
C GLY A 39 -29.20 12.59 -9.69
N ASN A 40 -29.91 12.59 -8.56
CA ASN A 40 -29.85 11.54 -7.55
C ASN A 40 -31.16 10.77 -7.48
N PHE A 41 -31.09 9.47 -7.22
CA PHE A 41 -32.25 8.65 -6.92
C PHE A 41 -32.43 8.51 -5.40
N THR A 42 -33.66 8.28 -4.94
CA THR A 42 -33.93 8.00 -3.52
C THR A 42 -33.71 6.53 -3.19
N THR A 43 -33.35 6.23 -1.94
CA THR A 43 -33.06 4.87 -1.46
C THR A 43 -34.20 3.86 -1.69
N ASN A 44 -35.45 4.33 -1.75
CA ASN A 44 -36.65 3.53 -2.00
C ASN A 44 -37.20 3.65 -3.43
N SER A 45 -36.41 4.18 -4.37
CA SER A 45 -36.85 4.36 -5.76
C SER A 45 -36.89 3.05 -6.56
N THR A 46 -37.77 2.98 -7.56
CA THR A 46 -37.81 1.88 -8.54
C THR A 46 -36.47 1.72 -9.28
N TYR A 47 -35.78 2.83 -9.58
CA TYR A 47 -34.46 2.80 -10.20
C TYR A 47 -33.43 2.07 -9.34
N LYS A 48 -33.39 2.35 -8.02
CA LYS A 48 -32.46 1.67 -7.10
C LYS A 48 -32.71 0.17 -7.05
N ALA A 49 -33.96 -0.26 -7.01
CA ALA A 49 -34.31 -1.68 -7.07
C ALA A 49 -33.84 -2.33 -8.38
N ASN A 50 -34.09 -1.67 -9.52
CA ASN A 50 -33.66 -2.13 -10.84
C ASN A 50 -32.13 -2.21 -10.96
N LEU A 51 -31.41 -1.20 -10.46
CA LEU A 51 -29.95 -1.15 -10.46
C LEU A 51 -29.34 -2.24 -9.58
N ASN A 52 -29.86 -2.42 -8.35
CA ASN A 52 -29.38 -3.48 -7.46
C ASN A 52 -29.59 -4.88 -8.07
N HIS A 53 -30.75 -5.12 -8.70
CA HIS A 53 -31.01 -6.36 -9.41
C HIS A 53 -29.97 -6.58 -10.52
N LEU A 54 -29.80 -5.57 -11.38
CA LEU A 54 -28.88 -5.64 -12.52
C LEU A 54 -27.43 -5.86 -12.10
N LEU A 55 -26.94 -5.13 -11.08
CA LEU A 55 -25.60 -5.32 -10.54
C LEU A 55 -25.39 -6.73 -9.96
N SER A 56 -26.42 -7.32 -9.35
CA SER A 56 -26.33 -8.67 -8.79
C SER A 56 -26.28 -9.79 -9.85
N THR A 57 -26.81 -9.57 -11.06
CA THR A 57 -26.99 -10.62 -12.08
C THR A 57 -26.13 -10.47 -13.34
N PHE A 58 -25.63 -9.28 -13.69
CA PHE A 58 -24.97 -9.09 -14.99
C PHE A 58 -23.68 -9.92 -15.17
N THR A 59 -23.00 -10.31 -14.10
CA THR A 59 -21.80 -11.18 -14.14
C THR A 59 -22.10 -12.67 -14.06
N THR A 60 -23.36 -13.08 -13.84
CA THR A 60 -23.75 -14.50 -13.70
C THR A 60 -24.05 -15.18 -15.03
N ASP A 61 -24.07 -14.44 -16.14
CA ASP A 61 -24.21 -15.05 -17.45
C ASP A 61 -22.92 -15.76 -17.86
N HIS A 62 -22.91 -17.07 -17.66
CA HIS A 62 -21.77 -17.94 -17.96
C HIS A 62 -21.50 -18.10 -19.47
N GLN A 63 -22.37 -17.59 -20.35
CA GLN A 63 -22.13 -17.60 -21.79
C GLN A 63 -21.15 -16.51 -22.24
N ILE A 64 -20.97 -15.45 -21.43
CA ILE A 64 -20.02 -14.38 -21.70
C ILE A 64 -18.64 -14.75 -21.13
N ASN A 65 -17.73 -15.18 -22.00
CA ASN A 65 -16.35 -15.52 -21.66
C ASN A 65 -15.30 -14.50 -22.18
N TYR A 66 -15.75 -13.45 -22.87
CA TYR A 66 -14.91 -12.46 -23.55
C TYR A 66 -14.82 -11.10 -22.80
N GLY A 67 -15.47 -10.98 -21.64
CA GLY A 67 -15.24 -9.87 -20.72
C GLY A 67 -15.95 -8.54 -21.04
N PHE A 68 -16.96 -8.56 -21.91
CA PHE A 68 -17.82 -7.40 -22.18
C PHE A 68 -19.27 -7.72 -21.84
N TYR A 69 -19.87 -6.88 -20.98
CA TYR A 69 -21.22 -7.06 -20.44
C TYR A 69 -22.01 -5.78 -20.65
N ASN A 70 -23.16 -5.85 -21.32
CA ASN A 70 -24.02 -4.70 -21.64
C ASN A 70 -25.50 -5.05 -21.40
N PHE A 71 -25.94 -4.96 -20.14
CA PHE A 71 -27.26 -5.41 -19.73
C PHE A 71 -28.16 -4.26 -19.29
N SER A 72 -29.47 -4.43 -19.48
CA SER A 72 -30.48 -3.49 -18.98
C SER A 72 -31.56 -4.23 -18.20
N TYR A 73 -32.18 -3.54 -17.24
CA TYR A 73 -33.27 -4.08 -16.43
C TYR A 73 -34.28 -3.01 -16.06
N GLY A 74 -35.57 -3.37 -16.07
CA GLY A 74 -36.70 -2.50 -15.76
C GLY A 74 -37.37 -1.85 -16.98
N HIS A 75 -38.70 -1.88 -17.02
CA HIS A 75 -39.50 -1.23 -18.06
C HIS A 75 -39.68 0.28 -17.79
N GLN A 76 -39.99 0.65 -16.55
CA GLN A 76 -40.00 2.04 -16.05
C GLN A 76 -38.80 2.25 -15.12
N ASN A 77 -38.18 3.44 -15.15
CA ASN A 77 -36.95 3.73 -14.40
C ASN A 77 -35.86 2.69 -14.68
N ARG A 78 -35.64 2.40 -15.95
CA ARG A 78 -34.69 1.39 -16.44
C ARG A 78 -33.28 1.68 -15.93
N ALA A 79 -32.55 0.65 -15.55
CA ALA A 79 -31.12 0.70 -15.29
C ALA A 79 -30.35 0.01 -16.42
N ASN A 80 -29.19 0.56 -16.77
CA ASN A 80 -28.29 0.05 -17.79
C ASN A 80 -26.88 -0.06 -17.19
N VAL A 81 -26.16 -1.14 -17.50
CA VAL A 81 -24.80 -1.40 -17.00
C VAL A 81 -23.90 -1.77 -18.17
N ILE A 82 -22.70 -1.20 -18.20
CA ILE A 82 -21.57 -1.70 -18.99
C ILE A 82 -20.45 -2.15 -18.05
N GLY A 83 -20.03 -3.41 -18.18
CA GLY A 83 -18.81 -3.94 -17.61
C GLY A 83 -17.83 -4.29 -18.73
N LEU A 84 -16.60 -3.80 -18.66
CA LEU A 84 -15.57 -4.06 -19.66
C LEU A 84 -14.26 -4.48 -19.00
N CYS A 85 -13.83 -5.71 -19.22
CA CYS A 85 -12.52 -6.20 -18.81
C CYS A 85 -11.45 -5.93 -19.87
N ARG A 86 -10.21 -5.80 -19.44
CA ARG A 86 -9.07 -5.69 -20.34
C ARG A 86 -8.89 -6.98 -21.13
N GLY A 87 -8.60 -6.87 -22.42
CA GLY A 87 -8.69 -8.00 -23.36
C GLY A 87 -7.69 -9.14 -23.14
N ASP A 88 -6.64 -8.94 -22.35
CA ASP A 88 -5.62 -9.95 -22.01
C ASP A 88 -5.92 -10.73 -20.71
N LEU A 89 -7.07 -10.47 -20.06
CA LEU A 89 -7.41 -11.10 -18.79
C LEU A 89 -8.10 -12.46 -18.94
N THR A 90 -7.79 -13.35 -18.00
CA THR A 90 -8.52 -14.60 -17.82
C THR A 90 -9.94 -14.32 -17.32
N LEU A 91 -10.91 -15.20 -17.65
CA LEU A 91 -12.29 -15.11 -17.16
C LEU A 91 -12.38 -14.90 -15.64
N LEU A 92 -11.58 -15.63 -14.85
CA LEU A 92 -11.56 -15.49 -13.39
C LEU A 92 -11.12 -14.10 -12.92
N ALA A 93 -10.07 -13.53 -13.53
CA ALA A 93 -9.59 -12.19 -13.20
C ALA A 93 -10.62 -11.12 -13.59
N CYS A 94 -11.27 -11.29 -14.74
CA CYS A 94 -12.32 -10.41 -15.21
C CYS A 94 -13.54 -10.41 -14.27
N THR A 95 -14.09 -11.59 -13.96
CA THR A 95 -15.26 -11.70 -13.08
C THR A 95 -14.95 -11.24 -11.67
N THR A 96 -13.74 -11.50 -11.15
CA THR A 96 -13.29 -10.95 -9.86
C THR A 96 -13.31 -9.42 -9.87
N CYS A 97 -12.75 -8.80 -10.91
CA CYS A 97 -12.72 -7.33 -11.03
C CYS A 97 -14.13 -6.72 -11.12
N LEU A 98 -15.03 -7.32 -11.91
CA LEU A 98 -16.40 -6.82 -12.06
C LEU A 98 -17.25 -7.07 -10.80
N ASN A 99 -17.05 -8.20 -10.11
CA ASN A 99 -17.70 -8.49 -8.83
C ASN A 99 -17.28 -7.52 -7.72
N ASN A 100 -16.03 -7.10 -7.73
CA ASN A 100 -15.55 -6.03 -6.88
C ASN A 100 -16.24 -4.71 -7.29
N SER A 101 -16.14 -4.36 -8.57
CA SER A 101 -16.70 -3.10 -9.10
C SER A 101 -18.17 -2.88 -8.72
N ARG A 102 -19.00 -3.91 -8.81
CA ARG A 102 -20.45 -3.81 -8.53
C ARG A 102 -20.79 -3.56 -7.06
N THR A 103 -19.89 -3.90 -6.14
CA THR A 103 -20.05 -3.65 -4.71
C THR A 103 -19.53 -2.27 -4.33
N LEU A 104 -18.35 -1.91 -4.84
CA LEU A 104 -17.67 -0.67 -4.43
C LEU A 104 -18.19 0.57 -5.15
N LEU A 105 -18.57 0.50 -6.42
CA LEU A 105 -18.98 1.70 -7.16
C LEU A 105 -20.25 2.33 -6.56
N PRO A 106 -21.31 1.58 -6.20
CA PRO A 106 -22.47 2.15 -5.52
C PRO A 106 -22.18 2.63 -4.08
N LEU A 107 -21.14 2.09 -3.43
CA LEU A 107 -20.70 2.52 -2.10
C LEU A 107 -19.99 3.88 -2.18
N LEU A 108 -19.16 4.09 -3.21
CA LEU A 108 -18.43 5.34 -3.45
C LEU A 108 -19.32 6.44 -4.05
N CYS A 109 -20.32 6.06 -4.85
CA CYS A 109 -21.29 6.96 -5.47
C CYS A 109 -22.71 6.70 -4.92
N PRO A 110 -22.95 6.94 -3.62
CA PRO A 110 -24.25 6.68 -3.03
C PRO A 110 -25.31 7.56 -3.67
N ASN A 111 -26.43 6.96 -4.07
CA ASN A 111 -27.61 7.64 -4.62
C ASN A 111 -27.42 8.35 -5.99
N HIS A 112 -26.26 8.25 -6.64
CA HIS A 112 -26.05 8.82 -7.98
C HIS A 112 -26.67 7.96 -9.08
N ILE A 113 -27.42 8.58 -10.00
CA ILE A 113 -28.05 7.87 -11.12
C ILE A 113 -27.03 7.30 -12.10
N GLU A 114 -25.98 8.06 -12.40
CA GLU A 114 -24.87 7.61 -13.24
C GLU A 114 -23.57 7.55 -12.44
N ALA A 115 -22.80 6.49 -12.63
CA ALA A 115 -21.45 6.40 -12.12
C ALA A 115 -20.58 5.54 -13.02
N ILE A 116 -19.27 5.78 -12.97
CA ILE A 116 -18.27 4.99 -13.68
C ILE A 116 -17.02 4.84 -12.82
N GLY A 117 -16.42 3.64 -12.82
CA GLY A 117 -15.19 3.34 -12.11
C GLY A 117 -14.26 2.50 -12.97
N TRP A 118 -12.95 2.79 -12.88
CA TRP A 118 -11.91 2.08 -13.62
C TRP A 118 -10.88 1.44 -12.67
N TYR A 119 -10.67 0.14 -12.83
CA TYR A 119 -9.50 -0.61 -12.35
C TYR A 119 -8.41 -0.65 -13.44
N ASP A 120 -7.30 -1.35 -13.19
CA ASP A 120 -6.36 -1.67 -14.28
C ASP A 120 -6.94 -2.74 -15.20
N GLU A 121 -7.74 -3.60 -14.58
CA GLU A 121 -8.25 -4.84 -15.10
C GLU A 121 -9.63 -4.68 -15.74
N CYS A 122 -10.48 -3.81 -15.21
CA CYS A 122 -11.83 -3.63 -15.75
C CYS A 122 -12.40 -2.23 -15.51
N MET A 123 -13.51 -1.92 -16.17
CA MET A 123 -14.34 -0.75 -15.98
C MET A 123 -15.78 -1.19 -15.71
N LEU A 124 -16.46 -0.50 -14.80
CA LEU A 124 -17.90 -0.64 -14.59
C LEU A 124 -18.54 0.74 -14.68
N ARG A 125 -19.65 0.85 -15.42
CA ARG A 125 -20.50 2.05 -15.44
C ARG A 125 -21.97 1.67 -15.43
N TYR A 126 -22.80 2.51 -14.82
CA TYR A 126 -24.26 2.37 -14.85
C TYR A 126 -24.96 3.70 -15.10
N SER A 127 -26.18 3.65 -15.64
CA SER A 127 -27.00 4.82 -15.96
C SER A 127 -28.49 4.46 -16.13
N ASN A 128 -29.38 5.45 -16.01
CA ASN A 128 -30.79 5.33 -16.36
C ASN A 128 -31.10 5.48 -17.86
N ARG A 129 -30.25 6.18 -18.62
CA ARG A 129 -30.35 6.29 -20.08
C ARG A 129 -29.63 5.14 -20.76
N SER A 130 -29.98 4.88 -22.01
CA SER A 130 -29.23 3.94 -22.84
C SER A 130 -27.81 4.46 -23.03
N ILE A 131 -26.84 3.58 -22.79
CA ILE A 131 -25.39 3.85 -22.92
C ILE A 131 -24.73 2.89 -23.92
N PHE A 132 -25.52 2.11 -24.64
CA PHE A 132 -25.06 1.09 -25.59
C PHE A 132 -24.96 1.65 -27.01
N GLY A 133 -23.89 1.30 -27.73
CA GLY A 133 -23.65 1.69 -29.12
C GLY A 133 -23.35 3.18 -29.31
N SER A 134 -23.38 3.98 -28.24
CA SER A 134 -23.10 5.42 -28.25
C SER A 134 -21.65 5.69 -27.83
N MET A 135 -20.92 6.45 -28.65
CA MET A 135 -19.57 6.90 -28.31
C MET A 135 -19.63 8.04 -27.29
N GLU A 136 -19.12 7.79 -26.09
CA GLU A 136 -19.00 8.76 -25.01
C GLU A 136 -17.53 8.98 -24.65
N THR A 137 -17.18 10.26 -24.46
CA THR A 137 -15.80 10.68 -24.21
C THR A 137 -15.59 11.31 -22.84
N SER A 138 -16.64 11.46 -22.02
CA SER A 138 -16.64 12.07 -20.70
C SER A 138 -17.61 11.32 -19.76
N PRO A 139 -17.30 11.18 -18.46
CA PRO A 139 -16.09 11.64 -17.79
C PRO A 139 -14.85 10.86 -18.24
N ALA A 140 -13.70 11.54 -18.28
CA ALA A 140 -12.45 10.95 -18.74
C ALA A 140 -11.36 11.14 -17.69
N PHE A 141 -10.57 10.09 -17.46
CA PHE A 141 -9.42 10.18 -16.60
C PHE A 141 -8.12 10.16 -17.40
N ARG A 142 -7.09 10.71 -16.77
CA ARG A 142 -5.72 10.76 -17.27
C ARG A 142 -4.79 10.33 -16.15
N ALA A 143 -3.82 9.50 -16.48
CA ALA A 143 -2.74 9.11 -15.58
C ALA A 143 -1.44 9.02 -16.38
N TRP A 144 -0.30 9.23 -15.72
CA TRP A 144 1.01 9.22 -16.37
C TRP A 144 2.02 8.48 -15.53
N ASN A 145 3.06 7.98 -16.19
CA ASN A 145 4.21 7.41 -15.52
C ASN A 145 4.93 8.54 -14.76
N PRO A 146 5.30 8.36 -13.48
CA PRO A 146 6.00 9.39 -12.73
C PRO A 146 7.38 9.71 -13.33
N ASN A 147 8.03 8.72 -13.95
CA ASN A 147 9.34 8.87 -14.58
C ASN A 147 9.22 9.66 -15.89
N ASN A 148 10.20 10.51 -16.14
CA ASN A 148 10.34 11.17 -17.43
C ASN A 148 11.02 10.21 -18.43
N ALA A 149 10.67 10.32 -19.70
CA ALA A 149 11.40 9.63 -20.75
C ALA A 149 12.78 10.26 -20.93
N SER A 150 13.81 9.46 -21.24
CA SER A 150 15.17 9.96 -21.49
C SER A 150 15.25 10.91 -22.69
N ASP A 151 14.39 10.69 -23.69
CA ASP A 151 14.14 11.59 -24.81
C ASP A 151 12.61 11.79 -24.92
N PRO A 152 12.07 12.81 -24.24
CA PRO A 152 10.64 13.14 -24.21
C PRO A 152 9.96 13.14 -25.57
N HIS A 153 10.54 13.85 -26.54
CA HIS A 153 9.93 14.07 -27.84
C HIS A 153 9.90 12.78 -28.65
N ARG A 154 11.02 12.06 -28.71
CA ARG A 154 11.10 10.80 -29.46
C ARG A 154 10.23 9.71 -28.83
N PHE A 155 10.18 9.64 -27.51
CA PHE A 155 9.36 8.65 -26.81
C PHE A 155 7.87 8.85 -27.08
N ILE A 156 7.38 10.08 -26.97
CA ILE A 156 5.97 10.39 -27.25
C ILE A 156 5.63 10.23 -28.72
N GLN A 157 6.55 10.57 -29.63
CA GLN A 157 6.36 10.32 -31.06
C GLN A 157 6.16 8.83 -31.35
N LEU A 158 7.09 7.98 -30.88
CA LEU A 158 7.01 6.54 -31.08
C LEU A 158 5.78 5.92 -30.39
N ALA A 159 5.47 6.34 -29.16
CA ALA A 159 4.28 5.88 -28.46
C ALA A 159 2.99 6.25 -29.20
N THR A 160 2.91 7.48 -29.74
CA THR A 160 1.77 7.93 -30.54
C THR A 160 1.63 7.09 -31.81
N THR A 161 2.71 6.84 -32.54
CA THR A 161 2.70 5.96 -33.72
C THR A 161 2.21 4.55 -33.38
N LEU A 162 2.71 3.96 -32.30
CA LEU A 162 2.28 2.64 -31.84
C LEU A 162 0.78 2.62 -31.53
N LEU A 163 0.28 3.58 -30.74
CA LEU A 163 -1.13 3.65 -30.36
C LEU A 163 -2.06 3.88 -31.56
N GLN A 164 -1.62 4.67 -32.55
CA GLN A 164 -2.37 4.88 -33.80
C GLN A 164 -2.46 3.60 -34.63
N GLN A 165 -1.36 2.83 -34.73
CA GLN A 165 -1.37 1.53 -35.40
C GLN A 165 -2.32 0.54 -34.68
N LEU A 166 -2.20 0.42 -33.36
CA LEU A 166 -3.06 -0.46 -32.56
C LEU A 166 -4.53 -0.05 -32.62
N THR A 167 -4.83 1.23 -32.81
CA THR A 167 -6.21 1.73 -32.94
C THR A 167 -6.92 1.09 -34.12
N HIS A 168 -6.26 0.96 -35.27
CA HIS A 168 -6.83 0.30 -36.43
C HIS A 168 -7.08 -1.19 -36.18
N GLU A 169 -6.13 -1.87 -35.53
CA GLU A 169 -6.26 -3.29 -35.19
C GLU A 169 -7.43 -3.55 -34.23
N ALA A 170 -7.54 -2.78 -33.14
CA ALA A 170 -8.63 -2.92 -32.19
C ALA A 170 -9.99 -2.60 -32.81
N ALA A 171 -10.07 -1.62 -33.72
CA ALA A 171 -11.31 -1.24 -34.38
C ALA A 171 -11.92 -2.36 -35.26
N LEU A 172 -11.07 -3.24 -35.81
CA LEU A 172 -11.47 -4.40 -36.61
C LEU A 172 -12.05 -5.56 -35.79
N GLY A 173 -11.94 -5.51 -34.45
CA GLY A 173 -12.54 -6.49 -33.56
C GLY A 173 -14.06 -6.62 -33.75
N ASP A 174 -14.64 -7.75 -33.36
CA ASP A 174 -16.08 -7.98 -33.47
C ASP A 174 -16.86 -7.46 -32.24
N SER A 175 -18.11 -7.88 -32.07
CA SER A 175 -18.96 -7.52 -30.93
C SER A 175 -18.52 -8.13 -29.59
N ARG A 176 -17.46 -8.96 -29.57
CA ARG A 176 -16.94 -9.59 -28.35
C ARG A 176 -15.70 -8.89 -27.84
N LEU A 177 -14.79 -8.48 -28.73
CA LEU A 177 -13.50 -7.93 -28.33
C LEU A 177 -12.96 -6.92 -29.33
N LYS A 178 -12.65 -5.71 -28.84
CA LYS A 178 -11.95 -4.64 -29.58
C LYS A 178 -10.74 -4.17 -28.79
N PHE A 179 -9.70 -4.99 -28.75
CA PHE A 179 -8.49 -4.80 -27.96
C PHE A 179 -7.26 -5.15 -28.79
N ALA A 180 -6.20 -4.35 -28.69
CA ALA A 180 -4.94 -4.62 -29.36
C ALA A 180 -3.76 -4.20 -28.47
N THR A 181 -2.64 -4.92 -28.60
CA THR A 181 -1.39 -4.66 -27.87
C THR A 181 -0.21 -4.74 -28.80
N GLY A 182 0.83 -3.95 -28.56
CA GLY A 182 2.03 -4.00 -29.40
C GLY A 182 3.23 -3.36 -28.73
N ILE A 183 4.39 -3.50 -29.38
CA ILE A 183 5.64 -2.95 -28.90
C ILE A 183 6.38 -2.22 -30.02
N ILE A 184 7.15 -1.20 -29.66
CA ILE A 184 8.20 -0.63 -30.52
C ILE A 184 9.53 -0.79 -29.79
N SER A 185 10.50 -1.39 -30.47
CA SER A 185 11.87 -1.53 -29.97
C SER A 185 12.83 -0.92 -30.98
N VAL A 186 13.62 0.06 -30.55
CA VAL A 186 14.61 0.77 -31.38
C VAL A 186 15.98 0.60 -30.73
N PRO A 187 17.05 0.34 -31.49
CA PRO A 187 18.40 0.25 -30.92
C PRO A 187 18.75 1.49 -30.10
N ASN A 188 19.36 1.28 -28.93
CA ASN A 188 19.75 2.35 -27.99
C ASN A 188 18.57 3.23 -27.52
N PHE A 189 17.35 2.69 -27.50
CA PHE A 189 16.17 3.38 -27.00
C PHE A 189 15.32 2.43 -26.14
N PRO A 190 14.65 2.91 -25.08
CA PRO A 190 13.74 2.07 -24.29
C PRO A 190 12.62 1.47 -25.15
N THR A 191 12.32 0.19 -24.95
CA THR A 191 11.16 -0.46 -25.57
C THR A 191 9.87 0.19 -25.07
N ILE A 192 8.95 0.49 -25.99
CA ILE A 192 7.64 1.07 -25.68
C ILE A 192 6.59 -0.01 -25.85
N TYR A 193 5.79 -0.22 -24.82
CA TYR A 193 4.66 -1.14 -24.80
C TYR A 193 3.38 -0.34 -24.88
N GLY A 194 2.44 -0.75 -25.72
CA GLY A 194 1.17 -0.06 -25.94
C GLY A 194 -0.01 -1.02 -25.94
N ALA A 195 -1.15 -0.56 -25.42
CA ALA A 195 -2.43 -1.25 -25.48
C ALA A 195 -3.56 -0.25 -25.71
N VAL A 196 -4.54 -0.61 -26.54
CA VAL A 196 -5.75 0.19 -26.79
C VAL A 196 -6.99 -0.70 -26.69
N GLN A 197 -8.12 -0.12 -26.30
CA GLN A 197 -9.38 -0.84 -26.21
C GLN A 197 -10.59 0.06 -26.45
N CYS A 198 -11.61 -0.48 -27.09
CA CYS A 198 -12.96 0.10 -27.19
C CYS A 198 -13.99 -0.81 -26.55
N THR A 199 -15.16 -0.26 -26.19
CA THR A 199 -16.32 -1.10 -25.91
C THR A 199 -16.75 -1.80 -27.22
N PRO A 200 -16.90 -3.15 -27.24
CA PRO A 200 -17.22 -3.91 -28.45
C PRO A 200 -18.53 -3.56 -29.16
N ASP A 201 -19.45 -2.88 -28.48
CA ASP A 201 -20.71 -2.38 -29.03
C ASP A 201 -20.57 -1.18 -29.98
N LEU A 202 -19.38 -0.56 -30.06
CA LEU A 202 -19.12 0.52 -31.01
C LEU A 202 -18.90 0.00 -32.44
N SER A 203 -19.25 0.82 -33.43
CA SER A 203 -18.78 0.61 -34.82
C SER A 203 -17.26 0.79 -34.91
N PRO A 204 -16.59 0.19 -35.92
CA PRO A 204 -15.16 0.41 -36.18
C PRO A 204 -14.80 1.90 -36.28
N GLN A 205 -15.66 2.70 -36.92
CA GLN A 205 -15.48 4.15 -37.07
C GLN A 205 -15.56 4.89 -35.73
N ASN A 206 -16.53 4.56 -34.88
CA ASN A 206 -16.67 5.18 -33.56
C ASN A 206 -15.53 4.77 -32.62
N CYS A 207 -15.08 3.51 -32.67
CA CYS A 207 -13.91 3.06 -31.92
C CYS A 207 -12.65 3.83 -32.34
N THR A 208 -12.41 3.94 -33.65
CA THR A 208 -11.28 4.69 -34.21
C THR A 208 -11.31 6.16 -33.80
N THR A 209 -12.48 6.80 -33.93
CA THR A 209 -12.68 8.21 -33.56
C THR A 209 -12.44 8.43 -32.06
N CYS A 210 -12.95 7.55 -31.21
CA CYS A 210 -12.77 7.65 -29.76
C CYS A 210 -11.28 7.57 -29.37
N LEU A 211 -10.56 6.58 -29.91
CA LEU A 211 -9.16 6.33 -29.60
C LEU A 211 -8.25 7.44 -30.15
N PHE A 212 -8.42 7.88 -31.41
CA PHE A 212 -7.64 9.00 -31.93
C PHE A 212 -7.88 10.29 -31.15
N GLY A 213 -9.14 10.59 -30.83
CA GLY A 213 -9.46 11.75 -29.99
C GLY A 213 -8.92 11.62 -28.56
N ALA A 214 -8.63 10.41 -28.07
CA ALA A 214 -7.95 10.20 -26.80
C ALA A 214 -6.44 10.42 -26.96
N ILE A 215 -5.82 9.85 -27.99
CA ILE A 215 -4.38 9.96 -28.29
C ILE A 215 -3.97 11.43 -28.45
N GLN A 216 -4.80 12.26 -29.08
CA GLN A 216 -4.55 13.71 -29.19
C GLN A 216 -4.45 14.44 -27.83
N ARG A 217 -4.93 13.82 -26.74
CA ARG A 217 -4.87 14.38 -25.39
C ARG A 217 -3.63 13.94 -24.60
N ILE A 218 -2.71 13.18 -25.19
CA ILE A 218 -1.43 12.79 -24.55
C ILE A 218 -0.69 14.02 -24.03
N GLN A 219 -0.65 15.09 -24.82
CA GLN A 219 -0.03 16.37 -24.44
C GLN A 219 -0.60 17.01 -23.17
N LEU A 220 -1.82 16.66 -22.76
CA LEU A 220 -2.48 17.23 -21.59
C LEU A 220 -2.13 16.55 -20.27
N CYS A 221 -1.45 15.40 -20.29
CA CYS A 221 -1.18 14.61 -19.08
C CYS A 221 0.19 13.99 -19.03
N CYS A 222 0.74 13.69 -20.19
CA CYS A 222 1.70 12.60 -20.34
C CYS A 222 2.90 13.07 -21.17
N ASP A 223 3.00 14.37 -21.44
CA ASP A 223 4.11 14.96 -22.19
C ASP A 223 5.43 14.80 -21.42
N GLY A 224 6.45 14.31 -22.13
CA GLY A 224 7.75 13.94 -21.59
C GLY A 224 7.78 12.82 -20.54
N LYS A 225 6.67 12.09 -20.35
CA LYS A 225 6.60 10.95 -19.42
C LYS A 225 6.95 9.63 -20.10
N ALA A 226 7.55 8.71 -19.34
CA ALA A 226 7.91 7.36 -19.79
C ALA A 226 6.71 6.40 -19.86
N GLY A 227 5.50 6.95 -19.99
CA GLY A 227 4.23 6.24 -20.04
C GLY A 227 3.04 7.14 -19.76
N GLY A 228 1.86 6.73 -20.23
CA GLY A 228 0.62 7.50 -20.15
C GLY A 228 -0.62 6.64 -20.35
N ARG A 229 -1.71 7.04 -19.71
CA ARG A 229 -3.02 6.38 -19.79
C ARG A 229 -4.14 7.40 -19.89
N ILE A 230 -5.07 7.13 -20.78
CA ILE A 230 -6.34 7.87 -20.87
C ILE A 230 -7.47 6.86 -20.93
N GLY A 231 -8.43 7.00 -20.03
CA GLY A 231 -9.66 6.22 -20.07
C GLY A 231 -10.88 7.12 -20.24
N ARG A 232 -11.73 6.75 -21.20
CA ARG A 232 -13.04 7.31 -21.48
C ARG A 232 -14.10 6.22 -21.31
N PRO A 233 -15.39 6.56 -21.27
CA PRO A 233 -16.44 5.57 -21.11
C PRO A 233 -16.53 4.56 -22.25
N SER A 234 -16.15 4.94 -23.48
CA SER A 234 -16.21 4.04 -24.65
C SER A 234 -14.86 3.57 -25.21
N CYS A 235 -13.74 4.13 -24.74
CA CYS A 235 -12.41 3.69 -25.17
C CYS A 235 -11.32 4.06 -24.16
N ASN A 236 -10.20 3.34 -24.19
CA ASN A 236 -9.03 3.66 -23.38
C ASN A 236 -7.74 3.22 -24.07
N PHE A 237 -6.63 3.83 -23.70
CA PHE A 237 -5.30 3.35 -24.06
C PHE A 237 -4.32 3.50 -22.90
N ARG A 238 -3.24 2.72 -22.97
CA ARG A 238 -2.09 2.83 -22.09
C ARG A 238 -0.80 2.57 -22.88
N PHE A 239 0.23 3.36 -22.62
CA PHE A 239 1.58 3.07 -23.07
C PHE A 239 2.57 3.21 -21.92
N GLU A 240 3.62 2.40 -21.90
CA GLU A 240 4.64 2.36 -20.84
C GLU A 240 5.99 1.93 -21.39
N SER A 241 7.05 2.22 -20.63
CA SER A 241 8.42 1.70 -20.84
C SER A 241 8.63 0.27 -20.29
N TYR A 242 7.60 -0.35 -19.74
CA TYR A 242 7.62 -1.73 -19.24
C TYR A 242 6.37 -2.50 -19.67
N LEU A 243 6.46 -3.83 -19.75
CA LEU A 243 5.33 -4.69 -20.10
C LEU A 243 4.28 -4.69 -18.97
N PHE A 244 3.03 -4.36 -19.28
CA PHE A 244 1.91 -4.28 -18.31
C PHE A 244 0.70 -5.15 -18.68
N TYR A 245 0.75 -5.87 -19.80
CA TYR A 245 -0.28 -6.78 -20.27
C TYR A 245 0.32 -8.18 -20.47
N LYS A 246 -0.53 -9.21 -20.44
CA LYS A 246 -0.10 -10.57 -20.75
C LYS A 246 0.16 -10.68 -22.25
N GLN A 247 1.36 -11.14 -22.61
CA GLN A 247 1.70 -11.38 -24.00
C GLN A 247 0.96 -12.61 -24.48
N SER A 248 0.04 -12.44 -25.42
CA SER A 248 -0.59 -13.56 -26.11
C SER A 248 0.51 -14.34 -26.83
N SER A 249 0.77 -15.58 -26.39
CA SER A 249 1.60 -16.53 -27.12
C SER A 249 0.84 -16.98 -28.37
N ILE A 250 0.69 -16.09 -29.35
CA ILE A 250 0.32 -16.46 -30.71
C ILE A 250 1.63 -16.47 -31.50
N SER A 251 2.38 -17.55 -31.30
CA SER A 251 3.38 -17.95 -32.28
C SER A 251 2.60 -18.42 -33.51
N LEU A 252 2.70 -17.66 -34.60
CA LEU A 252 2.33 -18.12 -35.93
C LEU A 252 3.27 -19.27 -36.32
N ALA A 253 2.89 -20.50 -35.99
CA ALA A 253 3.40 -21.70 -36.62
C ALA A 253 2.22 -22.43 -37.28
N PRO A 254 2.30 -22.79 -38.57
CA PRO A 254 1.23 -23.52 -39.24
C PRO A 254 1.27 -24.98 -38.75
N SER A 255 0.24 -25.42 -38.03
CA SER A 255 0.03 -26.85 -37.79
C SER A 255 -0.79 -27.48 -38.92
N PRO A 256 -0.41 -28.67 -39.42
CA PRO A 256 -1.21 -29.43 -40.37
C PRO A 256 -2.37 -30.16 -39.68
N ASN A 257 -3.34 -30.54 -40.51
CA ASN A 257 -4.70 -31.05 -40.25
C ASN A 257 -4.95 -32.04 -39.09
N PRO A 258 -6.22 -32.12 -38.62
CA PRO A 258 -6.62 -32.94 -37.47
C PRO A 258 -6.89 -34.40 -37.86
N SER A 259 -6.52 -35.33 -36.97
CA SER A 259 -7.00 -36.72 -36.98
C SER A 259 -7.70 -37.05 -35.65
N LEU A 260 -8.77 -37.84 -35.78
CA LEU A 260 -9.75 -38.20 -34.75
C LEU A 260 -9.16 -38.90 -33.52
N PRO A 261 -9.70 -38.70 -32.30
CA PRO A 261 -9.36 -39.52 -31.15
C PRO A 261 -10.25 -40.79 -31.05
N PRO A 262 -9.73 -41.93 -30.58
CA PRO A 262 -10.52 -43.12 -30.28
C PRO A 262 -11.14 -43.07 -28.87
N SER A 263 -12.17 -43.90 -28.70
CA SER A 263 -13.09 -44.03 -27.56
C SER A 263 -12.44 -44.50 -26.23
N PRO A 264 -13.07 -44.21 -25.06
CA PRO A 264 -12.56 -44.61 -23.74
C PRO A 264 -12.99 -46.03 -23.30
N PRO A 265 -12.16 -46.79 -22.54
CA PRO A 265 -12.54 -48.06 -21.91
C PRO A 265 -13.15 -47.90 -20.50
N PRO A 266 -13.77 -48.97 -19.94
CA PRO A 266 -14.89 -48.85 -19.00
C PRO A 266 -14.52 -48.77 -17.51
N GLN A 267 -15.49 -48.22 -16.76
CA GLN A 267 -15.49 -47.97 -15.32
C GLN A 267 -15.19 -49.20 -14.44
N ARG A 268 -14.32 -49.03 -13.43
CA ARG A 268 -14.19 -49.94 -12.28
C ARG A 268 -14.98 -49.42 -11.08
N LYS A 269 -15.75 -50.33 -10.48
CA LYS A 269 -16.71 -50.16 -9.38
C LYS A 269 -16.07 -49.63 -8.09
N ALA A 270 -16.74 -48.67 -7.46
CA ALA A 270 -16.43 -48.20 -6.12
C ALA A 270 -16.82 -49.23 -5.06
N SER A 271 -15.88 -49.58 -4.17
CA SER A 271 -16.14 -50.37 -2.97
C SER A 271 -15.66 -49.63 -1.71
N ARG A 272 -16.51 -49.66 -0.69
CA ARG A 272 -16.24 -49.41 0.74
C ARG A 272 -15.97 -47.99 1.26
N ARG A 273 -15.62 -47.00 0.44
CA ARG A 273 -15.38 -45.61 0.94
C ARG A 273 -16.65 -44.76 1.16
N VAL A 274 -17.73 -45.04 0.44
CA VAL A 274 -18.97 -44.23 0.50
C VAL A 274 -19.75 -44.47 1.81
N ALA A 275 -19.78 -45.70 2.32
CA ALA A 275 -20.54 -46.02 3.53
C ALA A 275 -20.00 -45.33 4.79
N VAL A 276 -18.68 -45.11 4.89
CA VAL A 276 -18.05 -44.41 6.03
C VAL A 276 -18.35 -42.92 5.99
N ILE A 277 -18.40 -42.33 4.79
CA ILE A 277 -18.71 -40.90 4.61
C ILE A 277 -20.18 -40.63 4.97
N VAL A 278 -21.11 -41.49 4.55
CA VAL A 278 -22.54 -41.33 4.86
C VAL A 278 -22.80 -41.46 6.37
N ALA A 279 -22.17 -42.41 7.05
CA ALA A 279 -22.31 -42.56 8.50
C ALA A 279 -21.79 -41.33 9.27
N PHE A 280 -20.67 -40.73 8.83
CA PHE A 280 -20.14 -39.51 9.45
C PHE A 280 -21.06 -38.30 9.25
N VAL A 281 -21.62 -38.15 8.04
CA VAL A 281 -22.54 -37.03 7.71
C VAL A 281 -23.80 -37.09 8.56
N VAL A 282 -24.35 -38.28 8.78
CA VAL A 282 -25.57 -38.46 9.59
C VAL A 282 -25.31 -38.12 11.06
N VAL A 283 -24.17 -38.52 11.63
CA VAL A 283 -23.82 -38.20 13.02
C VAL A 283 -23.62 -36.70 13.20
N CYS A 284 -22.95 -36.02 12.27
CA CYS A 284 -22.76 -34.57 12.32
C CYS A 284 -24.10 -33.82 12.22
N ALA A 285 -25.01 -34.26 11.35
CA ALA A 285 -26.34 -33.66 11.20
C ALA A 285 -27.17 -33.76 12.49
N VAL A 286 -27.10 -34.90 13.19
CA VAL A 286 -27.81 -35.10 14.46
C VAL A 286 -27.24 -34.21 15.58
N ILE A 287 -25.92 -34.00 15.63
CA ILE A 287 -25.31 -33.12 16.64
C ILE A 287 -25.73 -31.66 16.41
N ILE A 288 -25.79 -31.22 15.15
CA ILE A 288 -26.19 -29.85 14.77
C ILE A 288 -27.68 -29.60 15.10
N THR A 289 -28.56 -30.57 14.85
CA THR A 289 -29.97 -30.41 15.18
C THR A 289 -30.20 -30.37 16.68
N ILE A 290 -29.46 -31.15 17.47
CA ILE A 290 -29.54 -31.12 18.94
C ILE A 290 -29.05 -29.77 19.49
N THR A 291 -27.94 -29.21 19.00
CA THR A 291 -27.45 -27.89 19.44
C THR A 291 -28.40 -26.76 19.07
N ILE A 292 -29.00 -26.80 17.87
CA ILE A 292 -30.03 -25.83 17.46
C ILE A 292 -31.28 -25.97 18.35
N CYS A 293 -31.74 -27.18 18.65
CA CYS A 293 -32.88 -27.39 19.55
C CYS A 293 -32.61 -26.87 20.98
N ILE A 294 -31.40 -27.08 21.51
CA ILE A 294 -31.00 -26.54 22.82
C ILE A 294 -30.95 -25.00 22.79
N PHE A 295 -30.43 -24.42 21.71
CA PHE A 295 -30.36 -22.97 21.55
C PHE A 295 -31.75 -22.32 21.44
N LEU A 296 -32.65 -22.92 20.67
CA LEU A 296 -34.02 -22.42 20.49
C LEU A 296 -34.89 -22.59 21.74
N THR A 297 -34.68 -23.67 22.51
CA THR A 297 -35.37 -23.87 23.79
C THR A 297 -34.88 -22.92 24.89
N LYS A 298 -33.58 -22.55 24.88
CA LYS A 298 -33.05 -21.46 25.74
C LYS A 298 -33.60 -20.09 25.33
N ARG A 299 -33.76 -19.82 24.02
CA ARG A 299 -34.26 -18.53 23.52
C ARG A 299 -35.75 -18.31 23.78
N ARG A 300 -36.57 -19.38 23.83
CA ARG A 300 -38.01 -19.30 24.14
C ARG A 300 -38.35 -18.99 25.61
N ARG A 301 -37.38 -19.05 26.54
CA ARG A 301 -37.61 -18.70 27.97
C ARG A 301 -37.46 -17.22 28.29
N ARG A 302 -37.16 -16.35 27.32
CA ARG A 302 -37.10 -14.90 27.51
C ARG A 302 -38.05 -14.20 26.54
N ASN A 303 -39.15 -13.67 27.07
CA ASN A 303 -39.90 -12.44 26.70
C ASN A 303 -41.42 -12.63 26.98
N PRO A 304 -42.20 -11.59 27.39
CA PRO A 304 -42.27 -10.28 26.70
C PRO A 304 -42.52 -9.01 27.57
N SER A 305 -42.08 -7.83 27.09
CA SER A 305 -42.92 -6.62 26.81
C SER A 305 -42.13 -5.33 26.53
N THR A 306 -42.27 -4.85 25.28
CA THR A 306 -42.39 -3.51 24.67
C THR A 306 -41.87 -2.21 25.35
N GLN A 307 -40.91 -1.52 24.70
CA GLN A 307 -41.00 -0.15 24.12
C GLN A 307 -39.76 0.16 23.24
N VAL A 308 -39.93 1.02 22.21
CA VAL A 308 -39.04 1.30 21.05
C VAL A 308 -37.87 2.24 21.43
N PRO A 309 -36.60 1.98 21.02
CA PRO A 309 -35.94 2.77 19.97
C PRO A 309 -34.88 2.02 19.10
N SER A 310 -34.56 2.67 17.97
CA SER A 310 -33.36 2.70 17.12
C SER A 310 -32.31 1.58 17.17
N THR A 311 -31.95 1.16 15.96
CA THR A 311 -31.09 0.04 15.57
C THR A 311 -29.63 0.14 16.06
N GLY A 312 -29.28 -0.63 17.11
CA GLY A 312 -28.02 -1.38 17.22
C GLY A 312 -28.34 -2.88 17.03
N MET A 313 -27.45 -3.84 16.78
CA MET A 313 -26.12 -4.14 17.34
C MET A 313 -25.54 -5.30 16.48
N ALA A 314 -24.24 -5.60 16.39
CA ALA A 314 -23.22 -5.47 17.42
C ALA A 314 -21.81 -5.19 16.86
N LEU A 315 -21.42 -3.92 16.99
CA LEU A 315 -20.12 -3.47 17.48
C LEU A 315 -20.44 -2.63 18.73
N GLU A 316 -20.93 -3.25 19.80
CA GLU A 316 -21.45 -2.48 20.94
C GLU A 316 -20.40 -1.99 21.92
N ASP A 317 -19.18 -2.53 21.86
CA ASP A 317 -18.13 -2.16 22.81
C ASP A 317 -17.07 -1.19 22.22
N GLU A 318 -17.15 -0.81 20.93
CA GLU A 318 -16.12 0.07 20.29
C GLU A 318 -16.60 1.49 19.93
N GLU A 319 -17.91 1.77 19.83
CA GLU A 319 -18.40 3.14 19.58
C GLU A 319 -18.37 4.04 20.84
N THR A 320 -18.37 3.45 22.03
CA THR A 320 -18.36 4.16 23.31
C THR A 320 -16.98 4.74 23.68
N ASP A 321 -15.88 4.14 23.24
CA ASP A 321 -14.52 4.59 23.57
C ASP A 321 -14.05 5.77 22.69
N ILE A 322 -14.46 5.83 21.42
CA ILE A 322 -14.04 6.90 20.49
C ILE A 322 -14.75 8.23 20.80
N GLU A 323 -16.03 8.21 21.21
CA GLU A 323 -16.73 9.41 21.69
C GLU A 323 -16.13 9.97 22.98
N SER A 324 -15.57 9.12 23.85
CA SER A 324 -14.95 9.55 25.12
C SER A 324 -13.64 10.34 24.94
N SER A 325 -13.02 10.26 23.76
CA SER A 325 -11.71 10.88 23.46
C SER A 325 -11.82 12.18 22.64
N GLN A 326 -13.03 12.71 22.42
CA GLN A 326 -13.23 13.96 21.70
C GLN A 326 -13.11 15.17 22.65
N PHE A 327 -12.17 16.07 22.34
CA PHE A 327 -11.99 17.34 23.04
C PHE A 327 -12.88 18.43 22.47
N ASP A 328 -13.36 19.33 23.34
CA ASP A 328 -14.07 20.53 22.91
C ASP A 328 -13.10 21.53 22.25
N PHE A 329 -13.51 22.10 21.12
CA PHE A 329 -12.68 23.04 20.36
C PHE A 329 -12.35 24.30 21.15
N ASP A 330 -13.32 24.85 21.87
CA ASP A 330 -13.14 26.11 22.61
C ASP A 330 -12.18 25.89 23.79
N MET A 331 -12.24 24.72 24.44
CA MET A 331 -11.24 24.27 25.39
C MET A 331 -9.82 24.22 24.79
N ILE A 332 -9.63 23.61 23.62
CA ILE A 332 -8.31 23.52 22.96
C ILE A 332 -7.82 24.88 22.49
N LYS A 333 -8.72 25.72 22.00
CA LYS A 333 -8.42 27.11 21.62
C LYS A 333 -7.94 27.91 22.82
N ILE A 334 -8.57 27.78 23.99
CA ILE A 334 -8.11 28.43 25.23
C ILE A 334 -6.76 27.85 25.66
N ALA A 335 -6.62 26.52 25.66
CA ALA A 335 -5.40 25.82 26.08
C ALA A 335 -4.16 26.25 25.27
N THR A 336 -4.34 26.58 23.99
CA THR A 336 -3.28 27.02 23.07
C THR A 336 -3.15 28.55 22.97
N ASN A 337 -3.88 29.31 23.78
CA ASN A 337 -3.97 30.77 23.70
C ASN A 337 -4.35 31.26 22.28
N GLY A 338 -5.41 30.69 21.72
CA GLY A 338 -5.91 31.02 20.38
C GLY A 338 -5.01 30.52 19.25
N PHE A 339 -4.24 29.45 19.45
CA PHE A 339 -3.20 29.00 18.52
C PHE A 339 -2.13 30.08 18.26
N SER A 340 -1.70 30.78 19.33
CA SER A 340 -0.67 31.81 19.25
C SER A 340 0.66 31.26 18.71
N ASP A 341 1.35 32.08 17.90
CA ASP A 341 2.69 31.75 17.40
C ASP A 341 3.72 31.55 18.52
N GLU A 342 3.51 32.16 19.69
CA GLU A 342 4.36 31.94 20.89
C GLU A 342 4.33 30.49 21.38
N ASN A 343 3.21 29.80 21.13
CA ASN A 343 3.02 28.40 21.49
C ASN A 343 3.39 27.45 20.35
N LYS A 344 3.87 27.94 19.21
CA LYS A 344 4.20 27.10 18.06
C LYS A 344 5.44 26.26 18.34
N LEU A 345 5.27 24.94 18.29
CA LEU A 345 6.34 23.96 18.47
C LEU A 345 7.03 23.60 17.15
N GLY A 346 6.28 23.61 16.05
CA GLY A 346 6.79 23.30 14.72
C GLY A 346 5.72 23.38 13.65
N GLU A 347 6.15 23.42 12.39
CA GLU A 347 5.28 23.41 11.21
C GLU A 347 5.91 22.55 10.12
N GLY A 348 5.10 21.72 9.47
CA GLY A 348 5.53 20.88 8.35
C GLY A 348 4.40 20.63 7.35
N GLY A 349 4.63 19.72 6.41
CA GLY A 349 3.62 19.36 5.38
C GLY A 349 2.30 18.82 5.92
N PHE A 350 2.27 18.46 7.21
CA PHE A 350 1.14 17.87 7.92
C PHE A 350 0.43 18.86 8.87
N GLY A 351 0.74 20.15 8.79
CA GLY A 351 0.13 21.19 9.61
C GLY A 351 1.04 21.76 10.69
N VAL A 352 0.45 22.54 11.59
CA VAL A 352 1.17 23.28 12.64
C VAL A 352 0.91 22.61 13.99
N VAL A 353 1.97 22.47 14.80
CA VAL A 353 1.88 21.90 16.15
C VAL A 353 2.04 23.01 17.17
N TYR A 354 1.12 23.08 18.13
CA TYR A 354 1.11 24.06 19.21
C TYR A 354 1.25 23.38 20.57
N LYS A 355 1.94 24.02 21.51
CA LYS A 355 1.89 23.69 22.92
C LYS A 355 0.57 24.19 23.50
N GLY A 356 -0.10 23.34 24.26
CA GLY A 356 -1.29 23.72 25.01
C GLY A 356 -1.16 23.35 26.47
N ARG A 357 -1.93 24.04 27.33
CA ARG A 357 -2.11 23.65 28.72
C ARG A 357 -3.59 23.51 29.03
N LEU A 358 -4.02 22.29 29.33
CA LEU A 358 -5.40 21.98 29.68
C LEU A 358 -5.77 22.55 31.06
N PRO A 359 -7.07 22.73 31.37
CA PRO A 359 -7.53 23.26 32.67
C PRO A 359 -7.11 22.41 33.88
N ASN A 360 -6.93 21.10 33.69
CA ASN A 360 -6.41 20.17 34.70
C ASN A 360 -4.90 20.37 34.98
N GLY A 361 -4.22 21.28 34.25
CA GLY A 361 -2.79 21.59 34.37
C GLY A 361 -1.88 20.78 33.46
N GLU A 362 -2.42 19.77 32.76
CA GLU A 362 -1.71 18.90 31.84
C GLU A 362 -1.21 19.67 30.60
N THR A 363 0.04 19.41 30.21
CA THR A 363 0.62 20.02 29.00
C THR A 363 0.44 19.07 27.83
N ILE A 364 -0.05 19.59 26.71
CA ILE A 364 -0.38 18.82 25.51
C ILE A 364 0.29 19.40 24.28
N ALA A 365 0.44 18.57 23.24
CA ALA A 365 0.81 19.00 21.90
C ALA A 365 -0.42 18.90 20.97
N VAL A 366 -0.79 20.00 20.34
CA VAL A 366 -1.97 20.10 19.48
C VAL A 366 -1.52 20.25 18.03
N LYS A 367 -1.68 19.18 17.24
CA LYS A 367 -1.42 19.19 15.79
C LYS A 367 -2.69 19.65 15.08
N ARG A 368 -2.64 20.84 14.50
CA ARG A 368 -3.72 21.44 13.72
C ARG A 368 -3.47 21.18 12.24
N LEU A 369 -4.30 20.32 11.65
CA LEU A 369 -4.16 19.93 10.25
C LEU A 369 -4.67 21.05 9.32
N SER A 370 -4.06 21.17 8.13
CA SER A 370 -4.39 22.22 7.17
C SER A 370 -5.84 22.12 6.66
N ARG A 371 -6.54 23.26 6.63
CA ARG A 371 -7.95 23.38 6.18
C ARG A 371 -8.17 23.11 4.68
N ALA A 372 -7.10 23.11 3.86
CA ALA A 372 -7.22 23.21 2.40
C ALA A 372 -6.79 21.95 1.62
N SER A 373 -6.50 20.81 2.29
CA SER A 373 -5.98 19.63 1.59
C SER A 373 -6.79 18.36 1.86
N SER A 374 -7.17 17.66 0.80
CA SER A 374 -7.73 16.29 0.86
C SER A 374 -6.76 15.28 1.46
N GLN A 375 -5.48 15.64 1.56
CA GLN A 375 -4.45 14.88 2.25
C GLN A 375 -4.63 14.93 3.78
N GLY A 376 -4.89 16.11 4.35
CA GLY A 376 -5.13 16.27 5.80
C GLY A 376 -6.32 15.46 6.30
N ASP A 377 -7.36 15.26 5.50
CA ASP A 377 -8.53 14.44 5.87
C ASP A 377 -8.19 12.96 6.02
N ASN A 378 -7.36 12.44 5.12
CA ASN A 378 -6.92 11.06 5.17
C ASN A 378 -5.93 10.84 6.31
N GLU A 379 -5.06 11.82 6.60
CA GLU A 379 -4.13 11.79 7.73
C GLU A 379 -4.88 11.83 9.06
N PHE A 380 -5.88 12.69 9.19
CA PHE A 380 -6.74 12.76 10.37
C PHE A 380 -7.42 11.42 10.67
N LYS A 381 -8.05 10.83 9.64
CA LYS A 381 -8.70 9.51 9.76
C LYS A 381 -7.68 8.42 10.11
N ASN A 382 -6.50 8.41 9.47
CA ASN A 382 -5.46 7.44 9.80
C ASN A 382 -5.01 7.60 11.25
N GLU A 383 -4.64 8.81 11.70
CA GLU A 383 -4.13 8.99 13.06
C GLU A 383 -5.17 8.63 14.13
N ILE A 384 -6.46 8.95 13.93
CA ILE A 384 -7.53 8.53 14.86
C ILE A 384 -7.69 7.01 14.88
N LEU A 385 -7.78 6.37 13.72
CA LEU A 385 -8.00 4.92 13.63
C LEU A 385 -6.80 4.10 14.12
N LEU A 386 -5.58 4.65 13.98
CA LEU A 386 -4.33 3.97 14.31
C LEU A 386 -3.89 4.24 15.73
N VAL A 387 -3.72 5.52 16.09
CA VAL A 387 -2.97 5.90 17.29
C VAL A 387 -3.81 5.75 18.55
N ALA A 388 -5.15 5.81 18.45
CA ALA A 388 -6.03 5.52 19.58
C ALA A 388 -5.83 4.09 20.13
N LYS A 389 -5.34 3.15 19.32
CA LYS A 389 -5.10 1.75 19.72
C LYS A 389 -3.62 1.46 20.05
N LEU A 390 -2.72 2.45 19.98
CA LEU A 390 -1.29 2.26 20.22
C LEU A 390 -0.90 2.76 21.61
N GLN A 391 -0.41 1.84 22.44
CA GLN A 391 0.18 2.16 23.73
C GLN A 391 1.52 1.45 23.87
N HIS A 392 2.60 2.23 23.76
CA HIS A 392 3.95 1.73 23.95
C HIS A 392 4.89 2.87 24.35
N ARG A 393 5.84 2.59 25.25
CA ARG A 393 6.76 3.60 25.82
C ARG A 393 7.61 4.35 24.78
N ASN A 394 7.81 3.75 23.61
CA ASN A 394 8.60 4.31 22.50
C ASN A 394 7.74 4.83 21.34
N LEU A 395 6.44 5.05 21.55
CA LEU A 395 5.56 5.73 20.61
C LEU A 395 4.94 6.94 21.32
N VAL A 396 4.65 8.01 20.58
CA VAL A 396 3.93 9.17 21.12
C VAL A 396 2.46 8.83 21.25
N GLN A 397 1.90 9.04 22.44
CA GLN A 397 0.51 8.74 22.75
C GLN A 397 -0.43 9.82 22.22
N LEU A 398 -1.44 9.41 21.42
CA LEU A 398 -2.60 10.25 21.12
C LEU A 398 -3.53 10.23 22.33
N LEU A 399 -3.81 11.40 22.88
CA LEU A 399 -4.73 11.59 24.02
C LEU A 399 -6.18 11.75 23.54
N GLY A 400 -6.35 12.30 22.33
CA GLY A 400 -7.67 12.47 21.74
C GLY A 400 -7.64 13.32 20.47
N PHE A 401 -8.83 13.70 20.01
CA PHE A 401 -8.98 14.51 18.80
C PHE A 401 -10.07 15.56 19.00
N CYS A 402 -10.08 16.58 18.14
CA CYS A 402 -11.18 17.53 18.05
C CYS A 402 -11.57 17.71 16.59
N PHE A 403 -12.86 17.57 16.31
CA PHE A 403 -13.47 17.79 15.01
C PHE A 403 -14.66 18.73 15.16
N LYS A 404 -14.55 19.97 14.64
CA LYS A 404 -15.61 20.97 14.66
C LYS A 404 -15.57 21.77 13.36
N GLU A 405 -16.64 21.71 12.57
CA GLU A 405 -16.73 22.34 11.24
C GLU A 405 -15.56 21.92 10.33
N ASN A 406 -14.62 22.85 10.05
CA ASN A 406 -13.43 22.64 9.23
C ASN A 406 -12.14 22.45 10.05
N GLU A 407 -12.22 22.43 11.38
CA GLU A 407 -11.09 22.21 12.27
C GLU A 407 -10.87 20.73 12.55
N LYS A 408 -9.64 20.28 12.29
CA LYS A 408 -9.17 18.92 12.53
C LYS A 408 -7.93 18.99 13.40
N LEU A 409 -8.10 18.69 14.68
CA LEU A 409 -7.04 18.78 15.69
C LEU A 409 -6.76 17.39 16.26
N LEU A 410 -5.49 17.06 16.41
CA LEU A 410 -5.02 15.86 17.10
C LEU A 410 -4.26 16.28 18.35
N ILE A 411 -4.63 15.70 19.48
CA ILE A 411 -4.10 16.06 20.80
C ILE A 411 -3.20 14.91 21.27
N TYR A 412 -1.93 15.23 21.44
CA TYR A 412 -0.87 14.32 21.84
C TYR A 412 -0.34 14.66 23.22
N GLU A 413 0.29 13.68 23.87
CA GLU A 413 1.18 13.97 25.00
C GLU A 413 2.25 14.99 24.58
N PHE A 414 2.59 15.92 25.47
CA PHE A 414 3.70 16.83 25.23
C PHE A 414 5.03 16.15 25.55
N VAL A 415 5.96 16.18 24.60
CA VAL A 415 7.29 15.57 24.71
C VAL A 415 8.35 16.68 24.75
N GLU A 416 9.06 16.82 25.86
CA GLU A 416 9.77 18.04 26.27
C GLU A 416 10.97 18.39 25.40
N ASN A 417 11.77 17.40 25.03
CA ASN A 417 13.04 17.65 24.34
C ASN A 417 12.87 17.81 22.82
N SER A 418 11.63 17.81 22.30
CA SER A 418 11.36 17.94 20.85
C SER A 418 12.03 16.82 20.03
N SER A 419 12.36 17.07 18.76
CA SER A 419 12.82 16.04 17.83
C SER A 419 14.33 15.75 17.92
N LEU A 420 14.72 14.51 17.61
CA LEU A 420 16.09 14.05 17.49
C LEU A 420 16.89 14.87 16.46
N GLU A 421 16.25 15.29 15.37
CA GLU A 421 16.85 16.15 14.34
C GLU A 421 17.50 17.41 14.95
N LYS A 422 16.86 18.01 15.95
CA LYS A 422 17.34 19.20 16.64
C LYS A 422 18.67 18.96 17.35
N PHE A 423 18.87 17.77 17.92
CA PHE A 423 20.11 17.43 18.63
C PHE A 423 21.22 16.95 17.72
N LEU A 424 20.88 16.28 16.61
CA LEU A 424 21.89 15.78 15.68
C LEU A 424 22.47 16.89 14.79
N PHE A 425 21.64 17.84 14.32
CA PHE A 425 22.05 18.75 13.25
C PHE A 425 22.02 20.24 13.59
N ASN A 426 21.55 20.62 14.78
CA ASN A 426 21.51 22.03 15.16
C ASN A 426 22.54 22.37 16.24
N PRO A 427 23.68 23.01 15.87
CA PRO A 427 24.74 23.36 16.83
C PRO A 427 24.30 24.41 17.85
N LYS A 428 23.19 25.14 17.61
CA LYS A 428 22.69 26.18 18.53
C LYS A 428 22.07 25.64 19.81
N THR A 429 21.83 24.33 19.90
CA THR A 429 21.26 23.72 21.11
C THR A 429 22.23 23.67 22.27
N GLY A 430 23.55 23.71 22.02
CA GLY A 430 24.59 23.62 23.05
C GLY A 430 24.66 22.27 23.78
N VAL A 431 23.75 21.33 23.49
CA VAL A 431 23.66 20.01 24.11
C VAL A 431 23.94 18.95 23.05
N SER A 432 25.13 18.36 23.10
CA SER A 432 25.50 17.23 22.23
C SER A 432 25.09 15.90 22.88
N LEU A 433 24.55 14.98 22.08
CA LEU A 433 24.26 13.62 22.52
C LEU A 433 25.55 12.81 22.56
N ASP A 434 25.93 12.37 23.75
CA ASP A 434 26.98 11.37 23.92
C ASP A 434 26.58 10.02 23.31
N TRP A 435 27.55 9.12 23.19
CA TRP A 435 27.30 7.82 22.57
C TRP A 435 26.25 6.99 23.31
N LYS A 436 26.25 7.04 24.65
CA LYS A 436 25.31 6.30 25.48
C LYS A 436 23.87 6.72 25.20
N ALA A 437 23.61 8.02 25.09
CA ALA A 437 22.31 8.56 24.72
C ALA A 437 21.91 8.16 23.29
N ARG A 438 22.82 8.30 22.32
CA ARG A 438 22.57 7.91 20.92
C ARG A 438 22.24 6.42 20.78
N TYR A 439 22.99 5.56 21.46
CA TYR A 439 22.74 4.12 21.47
C TYR A 439 21.40 3.77 22.14
N LYS A 440 21.08 4.43 23.26
CA LYS A 440 19.76 4.32 23.93
C LYS A 440 18.61 4.72 22.98
N ILE A 441 18.80 5.78 22.20
CA ILE A 441 17.83 6.26 21.20
C ILE A 441 17.65 5.22 20.09
N ILE A 442 18.74 4.66 19.52
CA ILE A 442 18.67 3.58 18.52
C ILE A 442 17.84 2.42 19.05
N HIS A 443 18.12 1.96 20.27
CA HIS A 443 17.36 0.88 20.94
C HIS A 443 15.89 1.23 21.12
N GLY A 444 15.58 2.46 21.53
CA GLY A 444 14.19 2.93 21.69
C GLY A 444 13.42 2.90 20.37
N ILE A 445 14.02 3.38 19.29
CA ILE A 445 13.42 3.34 17.93
C ILE A 445 13.21 1.89 17.50
N THR A 446 14.21 1.02 17.69
CA THR A 446 14.10 -0.41 17.36
C THR A 446 12.92 -1.07 18.10
N ARG A 447 12.78 -0.83 19.40
CA ARG A 447 11.66 -1.37 20.20
C ARG A 447 10.31 -0.84 19.72
N GLY A 448 10.22 0.45 19.41
CA GLY A 448 9.01 1.04 18.84
C GLY A 448 8.59 0.37 17.53
N LEU A 449 9.55 0.09 16.63
CA LEU A 449 9.27 -0.59 15.36
C LEU A 449 8.96 -2.08 15.54
N VAL A 450 9.63 -2.79 16.44
CA VAL A 450 9.28 -4.18 16.80
C VAL A 450 7.83 -4.25 17.25
N TYR A 451 7.42 -3.34 18.13
CA TYR A 451 6.03 -3.25 18.55
C TYR A 451 5.08 -3.06 17.37
N LEU A 452 5.33 -2.08 16.49
CA LEU A 452 4.48 -1.80 15.32
C LEU A 452 4.42 -2.95 14.31
N HIS A 453 5.51 -3.68 14.11
CA HIS A 453 5.62 -4.68 13.04
C HIS A 453 5.23 -6.10 13.49
N GLU A 454 5.51 -6.44 14.75
CA GLU A 454 5.55 -7.81 15.25
C GLU A 454 4.69 -8.04 16.51
N GLU A 455 4.56 -7.07 17.43
CA GLU A 455 3.89 -7.28 18.74
C GLU A 455 2.48 -6.69 18.85
N SER A 456 2.15 -5.66 18.07
CA SER A 456 0.82 -5.05 18.07
C SER A 456 -0.22 -5.98 17.45
N GLN A 457 -1.47 -5.86 17.92
CA GLN A 457 -2.59 -6.69 17.40
C GLN A 457 -2.75 -6.58 15.88
N LEU A 458 -2.51 -5.38 15.35
CA LEU A 458 -2.50 -5.08 13.92
C LEU A 458 -1.07 -4.74 13.52
N ARG A 459 -0.61 -5.23 12.36
CA ARG A 459 0.70 -4.85 11.83
C ARG A 459 0.61 -3.46 11.23
N ILE A 460 1.49 -2.56 11.63
CA ILE A 460 1.48 -1.15 11.23
C ILE A 460 2.78 -0.81 10.54
N ILE A 461 2.68 -0.27 9.32
CA ILE A 461 3.84 0.24 8.57
C ILE A 461 3.78 1.77 8.63
N HIS A 462 4.83 2.41 9.14
CA HIS A 462 4.89 3.83 9.42
C HIS A 462 5.05 4.68 8.15
N ARG A 463 5.95 4.29 7.24
CA ARG A 463 6.23 4.91 5.91
C ARG A 463 6.84 6.31 5.89
N ASP A 464 7.03 6.98 7.03
CA ASP A 464 7.70 8.29 7.12
C ASP A 464 8.60 8.39 8.36
N LEU A 465 9.38 7.33 8.59
CA LEU A 465 10.34 7.30 9.70
C LEU A 465 11.59 8.13 9.35
N LYS A 466 11.88 9.15 10.16
CA LYS A 466 12.98 10.11 9.97
C LYS A 466 13.34 10.82 11.28
N ALA A 467 14.48 11.51 11.34
CA ALA A 467 14.97 12.11 12.58
C ALA A 467 14.01 13.16 13.17
N SER A 468 13.26 13.89 12.34
CA SER A 468 12.27 14.87 12.80
C SER A 468 10.99 14.25 13.38
N ASN A 469 10.73 12.97 13.09
CA ASN A 469 9.59 12.21 13.61
C ASN A 469 9.96 11.36 14.84
N ILE A 470 11.21 11.42 15.33
CA ILE A 470 11.62 10.83 16.60
C ILE A 470 11.67 11.93 17.65
N LEU A 471 10.74 11.92 18.61
CA LEU A 471 10.75 12.84 19.75
C LEU A 471 11.52 12.25 20.93
N LEU A 472 12.04 13.11 21.80
CA LEU A 472 12.81 12.73 22.98
C LEU A 472 12.11 13.22 24.25
N ASP A 473 11.84 12.31 25.18
CA ASP A 473 11.30 12.67 26.50
C ASP A 473 12.38 13.28 27.42
N VAL A 474 11.99 13.66 28.64
CA VAL A 474 12.89 14.23 29.67
C VAL A 474 14.14 13.39 29.95
N ASP A 475 14.05 12.07 29.79
CA ASP A 475 15.12 11.10 30.05
C ASP A 475 15.87 10.71 28.76
N MET A 476 15.63 11.43 27.66
CA MET A 476 16.19 11.18 26.33
C MET A 476 15.82 9.79 25.78
N ASN A 477 14.67 9.24 26.16
CA ASN A 477 14.12 8.08 25.49
C ASN A 477 13.45 8.50 24.18
N ALA A 478 13.64 7.69 23.14
CA ALA A 478 13.02 7.90 21.84
C ALA A 478 11.53 7.52 21.84
N LYS A 479 10.69 8.40 21.30
CA LYS A 479 9.29 8.16 20.97
C LYS A 479 9.02 8.42 19.49
N ILE A 480 8.51 7.44 18.76
CA ILE A 480 8.12 7.55 17.35
C ILE A 480 6.80 8.32 17.26
N SER A 481 6.75 9.31 16.37
CA SER A 481 5.60 10.20 16.16
C SER A 481 5.21 10.29 14.68
N ASP A 482 4.08 10.96 14.40
CA ASP A 482 3.61 11.29 13.04
C ASP A 482 3.13 10.08 12.20
N PHE A 483 2.00 9.50 12.59
CA PHE A 483 1.38 8.34 11.94
C PHE A 483 0.43 8.68 10.78
N GLY A 484 0.38 9.94 10.31
CA GLY A 484 -0.53 10.38 9.25
C GLY A 484 -0.41 9.59 7.95
N THR A 485 0.80 9.09 7.67
CA THR A 485 1.09 8.25 6.51
C THR A 485 1.07 6.75 6.81
N ALA A 486 0.81 6.32 8.04
CA ALA A 486 0.87 4.89 8.39
C ALA A 486 -0.27 4.06 7.77
N ARG A 487 -0.09 2.73 7.70
CA ARG A 487 -1.05 1.78 7.13
C ARG A 487 -1.17 0.51 7.96
N LEU A 488 -2.40 0.00 8.07
CA LEU A 488 -2.74 -1.26 8.76
C LEU A 488 -2.67 -2.43 7.82
N PHE A 489 -2.10 -3.50 8.33
CA PHE A 489 -2.00 -4.80 7.69
C PHE A 489 -2.61 -5.82 8.65
N LEU A 490 -3.48 -6.68 8.11
CA LEU A 490 -3.77 -7.93 8.77
C LEU A 490 -2.49 -8.78 8.77
N HIS A 491 -2.32 -9.61 9.80
CA HIS A 491 -1.04 -10.26 10.12
C HIS A 491 -0.45 -11.12 8.97
N ASP A 492 -1.31 -11.57 8.06
CA ASP A 492 -1.04 -12.36 6.86
C ASP A 492 -0.63 -11.53 5.63
N GLN A 493 -0.90 -10.23 5.60
CA GLN A 493 -0.43 -9.34 4.55
C GLN A 493 1.03 -8.94 4.81
N ILE A 494 1.91 -9.27 3.86
CA ILE A 494 3.37 -9.07 3.97
C ILE A 494 3.80 -7.78 3.25
N GLN A 495 3.02 -7.32 2.28
CA GLN A 495 3.36 -6.18 1.41
C GLN A 495 2.11 -5.49 0.88
N GLY A 496 2.11 -4.16 0.83
CA GLY A 496 1.11 -3.33 0.17
C GLY A 496 1.63 -2.66 -1.08
N ASN A 497 0.70 -2.14 -1.88
CA ASN A 497 1.00 -1.33 -3.05
C ASN A 497 0.18 -0.03 -2.98
N THR A 498 0.77 1.09 -3.39
CA THR A 498 0.08 2.36 -3.51
C THR A 498 0.57 3.16 -4.72
N ARG A 499 -0.34 3.91 -5.32
CA ARG A 499 -0.03 4.86 -6.41
C ARG A 499 0.48 6.20 -5.89
N LYS A 500 0.15 6.52 -4.64
CA LYS A 500 0.57 7.75 -3.96
C LYS A 500 1.71 7.40 -3.01
N VAL A 501 2.94 7.50 -3.52
CA VAL A 501 4.13 7.44 -2.68
C VAL A 501 4.13 8.69 -1.79
N VAL A 502 4.17 8.48 -0.48
CA VAL A 502 4.18 9.52 0.55
C VAL A 502 5.31 9.21 1.52
N GLY A 503 5.91 10.23 2.10
CA GLY A 503 7.07 10.09 2.97
C GLY A 503 8.22 11.00 2.54
N THR A 504 9.31 10.96 3.27
CA THR A 504 10.42 11.90 3.10
C THR A 504 11.51 11.33 2.21
N TYR A 505 11.85 12.07 1.15
CA TYR A 505 12.92 11.69 0.23
C TYR A 505 14.25 11.48 0.97
N GLY A 506 15.01 10.46 0.55
CA GLY A 506 16.23 10.02 1.22
C GLY A 506 16.01 8.94 2.28
N TYR A 507 14.84 8.89 2.93
CA TYR A 507 14.49 7.81 3.87
C TYR A 507 13.65 6.71 3.23
N MET A 508 13.02 6.99 2.09
CA MET A 508 12.14 6.04 1.42
C MET A 508 12.93 4.91 0.74
N ALA A 509 12.46 3.68 0.94
CA ALA A 509 13.04 2.51 0.32
C ALA A 509 12.89 2.52 -1.21
N PRO A 510 13.85 1.99 -1.98
CA PRO A 510 13.83 2.04 -3.45
C PRO A 510 12.61 1.35 -4.07
N GLU A 511 12.22 0.19 -3.56
CA GLU A 511 11.04 -0.51 -4.06
C GLU A 511 9.74 0.28 -3.81
N TYR A 512 9.73 1.09 -2.76
CA TYR A 512 8.61 1.97 -2.45
C TYR A 512 8.56 3.16 -3.39
N VAL A 513 9.71 3.82 -3.62
CA VAL A 513 9.81 4.95 -4.55
C VAL A 513 9.52 4.51 -5.99
N HIS A 514 10.10 3.40 -6.45
CA HIS A 514 10.03 2.98 -7.85
C HIS A 514 8.71 2.27 -8.21
N LYS A 515 8.15 1.49 -7.29
CA LYS A 515 7.01 0.59 -7.58
C LYS A 515 5.78 0.87 -6.72
N GLY A 516 5.87 1.79 -5.76
CA GLY A 516 4.80 2.00 -4.78
C GLY A 516 4.65 0.85 -3.78
N HIS A 517 5.59 -0.09 -3.77
CA HIS A 517 5.55 -1.28 -2.91
C HIS A 517 6.08 -0.94 -1.53
N PHE A 518 5.27 -1.10 -0.49
CA PHE A 518 5.70 -0.88 0.88
C PHE A 518 5.42 -2.10 1.75
N SER A 519 6.29 -2.32 2.73
CA SER A 519 6.17 -3.41 3.70
C SER A 519 6.86 -2.98 5.00
N ILE A 520 6.89 -3.86 6.00
CA ILE A 520 7.75 -3.67 7.18
C ILE A 520 9.23 -3.44 6.77
N LYS A 521 9.67 -3.98 5.63
CA LYS A 521 11.04 -3.81 5.12
C LYS A 521 11.31 -2.42 4.55
N SER A 522 10.26 -1.65 4.28
CA SER A 522 10.40 -0.26 3.86
C SER A 522 10.71 0.63 5.06
N ASP A 523 10.07 0.39 6.21
CA ASP A 523 10.43 1.02 7.49
C ASP A 523 11.82 0.59 7.97
N VAL A 524 12.21 -0.67 7.77
CA VAL A 524 13.58 -1.15 8.06
C VAL A 524 14.61 -0.33 7.27
N PHE A 525 14.36 -0.04 6.00
CA PHE A 525 15.25 0.80 5.21
C PHE A 525 15.39 2.21 5.82
N SER A 526 14.27 2.86 6.14
CA SER A 526 14.27 4.18 6.78
C SER A 526 14.98 4.17 8.14
N PHE A 527 14.82 3.10 8.92
CA PHE A 527 15.56 2.87 10.17
C PHE A 527 17.07 2.77 9.93
N GLY A 528 17.49 2.07 8.88
CA GLY A 528 18.91 1.96 8.53
C GLY A 528 19.53 3.33 8.23
N VAL A 529 18.82 4.19 7.48
CA VAL A 529 19.24 5.58 7.24
C VAL A 529 19.35 6.35 8.56
N LEU A 530 18.36 6.24 9.44
CA LEU A 530 18.37 6.89 10.76
C LEU A 530 19.56 6.45 11.63
N VAL A 531 19.90 5.16 11.64
CA VAL A 531 21.08 4.69 12.39
C VAL A 531 22.36 5.32 11.86
N LEU A 532 22.50 5.44 10.53
CA LEU A 532 23.65 6.10 9.92
C LEU A 532 23.71 7.58 10.32
N GLU A 533 22.58 8.31 10.29
CA GLU A 533 22.51 9.70 10.74
C GLU A 533 22.90 9.85 12.22
N ILE A 534 22.42 8.96 13.09
CA ILE A 534 22.70 9.00 14.53
C ILE A 534 24.20 8.79 14.79
N VAL A 535 24.83 7.81 14.14
CA VAL A 535 26.24 7.50 14.40
C VAL A 535 27.18 8.54 13.77
N THR A 536 26.83 9.06 12.59
CA THR A 536 27.69 9.99 11.83
C THR A 536 27.50 11.45 12.22
N GLY A 537 26.32 11.81 12.75
CA GLY A 537 25.93 13.21 12.95
C GLY A 537 25.69 13.97 11.64
N ILE A 538 25.66 13.27 10.50
CA ILE A 538 25.52 13.86 9.17
C ILE A 538 24.09 13.71 8.69
N LYS A 539 23.50 14.81 8.20
CA LYS A 539 22.15 14.80 7.62
C LYS A 539 22.17 14.13 6.24
N ASN A 540 21.20 13.25 5.98
CA ASN A 540 21.15 12.40 4.78
C ASN A 540 21.33 13.14 3.42
N ASN A 541 20.96 14.43 3.33
CA ASN A 541 21.02 15.24 2.11
C ASN A 541 22.23 16.20 2.04
N GLN A 542 23.24 16.05 2.90
CA GLN A 542 24.34 17.03 3.05
C GLN A 542 25.76 16.44 2.97
N VAL A 543 25.96 15.26 2.37
CA VAL A 543 27.33 14.72 2.23
C VAL A 543 28.00 15.27 0.97
N HIS A 544 29.09 15.99 1.16
CA HIS A 544 29.97 16.47 0.10
C HIS A 544 31.25 15.64 0.11
N LEU A 545 31.52 14.93 -0.99
CA LEU A 545 32.78 14.23 -1.23
C LEU A 545 33.38 14.78 -2.51
N ASP A 546 34.59 15.33 -2.44
CA ASP A 546 35.38 15.75 -3.62
C ASP A 546 34.60 16.62 -4.64
N ASN A 547 33.81 17.58 -4.15
CA ASN A 547 32.92 18.46 -4.93
C ASN A 547 31.69 17.79 -5.59
N GLU A 548 31.39 16.53 -5.27
CA GLU A 548 30.15 15.85 -5.63
C GLU A 548 29.23 15.69 -4.42
N ILE A 549 27.91 15.85 -4.64
CA ILE A 549 26.89 15.58 -3.61
C ILE A 549 26.63 14.07 -3.62
N VAL A 550 27.06 13.38 -2.57
CA VAL A 550 26.91 11.94 -2.41
C VAL A 550 25.84 11.68 -1.33
N GLY A 551 25.05 10.61 -1.45
CA GLY A 551 24.09 10.24 -0.40
C GLY A 551 24.79 9.68 0.83
N LEU A 552 24.24 9.89 2.04
CA LEU A 552 24.82 9.35 3.28
C LEU A 552 25.00 7.82 3.25
N VAL A 553 24.02 7.11 2.67
CA VAL A 553 24.09 5.66 2.51
C VAL A 553 25.28 5.24 1.65
N GLU A 554 25.55 5.97 0.57
CA GLU A 554 26.70 5.71 -0.30
C GLU A 554 28.03 6.02 0.40
N HIS A 555 28.10 7.15 1.10
CA HIS A 555 29.28 7.51 1.89
C HIS A 555 29.60 6.46 2.96
N ALA A 556 28.58 5.98 3.67
CA ALA A 556 28.72 4.92 4.66
C ALA A 556 29.16 3.59 4.03
N TRP A 557 28.58 3.23 2.89
CA TRP A 557 28.95 2.02 2.15
C TRP A 557 30.41 2.05 1.69
N ARG A 558 30.87 3.13 1.06
CA ARG A 558 32.26 3.26 0.57
C ARG A 558 33.26 3.12 1.73
N ASN A 559 33.02 3.81 2.85
CA ASN A 559 33.90 3.71 4.02
C ASN A 559 33.86 2.34 4.68
N TRP A 560 32.70 1.70 4.74
CA TRP A 560 32.60 0.34 5.25
C TRP A 560 33.30 -0.68 4.34
N HIS A 561 33.13 -0.57 3.03
CA HIS A 561 33.77 -1.43 2.04
C HIS A 561 35.29 -1.33 2.06
N ASN A 562 35.82 -0.11 2.23
CA ASN A 562 37.27 0.15 2.27
C ASN A 562 37.91 -0.07 3.64
N GLY A 563 37.15 -0.53 4.64
CA GLY A 563 37.66 -0.73 6.01
C GLY A 563 37.92 0.55 6.80
N THR A 564 37.41 1.70 6.34
CA THR A 564 37.58 3.03 6.95
C THR A 564 36.35 3.49 7.73
N THR A 565 35.51 2.57 8.23
CA THR A 565 34.26 2.88 8.95
C THR A 565 34.44 3.84 10.13
N GLN A 566 35.61 3.83 10.77
CA GLN A 566 35.90 4.72 11.89
C GLN A 566 35.96 6.20 11.50
N ASN A 567 36.22 6.51 10.22
CA ASN A 567 36.40 7.88 9.74
C ASN A 567 35.09 8.66 9.62
N ILE A 568 33.95 7.97 9.62
CA ILE A 568 32.62 8.56 9.44
C ILE A 568 31.83 8.68 10.74
N ILE A 569 32.40 8.21 11.87
CA ILE A 569 31.80 8.37 13.18
C ILE A 569 31.87 9.86 13.55
N ASP A 570 30.78 10.39 14.09
CA ASP A 570 30.69 11.77 14.53
C ASP A 570 31.90 12.15 15.42
N PRO A 571 32.72 13.14 15.03
CA PRO A 571 33.90 13.55 15.79
C PRO A 571 33.58 14.04 17.22
N THR A 572 32.34 14.45 17.48
CA THR A 572 31.90 14.88 18.82
C THR A 572 31.74 13.71 19.79
N LEU A 573 31.67 12.47 19.29
CA LEU A 573 31.62 11.24 20.08
C LEU A 573 33.01 10.84 20.58
N THR A 574 33.51 11.62 21.55
CA THR A 574 34.84 11.42 22.16
C THR A 574 34.88 10.24 23.15
N SER A 575 33.72 9.81 23.66
CA SER A 575 33.56 8.71 24.60
C SER A 575 32.63 7.63 24.04
N GLY A 576 32.99 6.36 24.21
CA GLY A 576 32.18 5.21 23.80
C GLY A 576 32.98 4.15 23.05
N SER A 577 32.36 3.00 22.81
CA SER A 577 33.00 1.90 22.09
C SER A 577 32.94 2.15 20.58
N LYS A 578 34.10 2.47 19.99
CA LYS A 578 34.26 2.57 18.51
C LYS A 578 33.84 1.30 17.78
N THR A 579 33.98 0.14 18.42
CA THR A 579 33.52 -1.15 17.91
C THR A 579 32.00 -1.24 17.90
N GLU A 580 31.34 -0.75 18.95
CA GLU A 580 29.88 -0.67 19.03
C GLU A 580 29.31 0.29 17.98
N MET A 581 29.94 1.46 17.79
CA MET A 581 29.60 2.43 16.76
C MET A 581 29.74 1.83 15.34
N ALA A 582 30.86 1.17 15.06
CA ALA A 582 31.08 0.50 13.78
C ALA A 582 30.08 -0.66 13.56
N ARG A 583 29.71 -1.39 14.62
CA ARG A 583 28.66 -2.40 14.58
C ARG A 583 27.31 -1.79 14.23
N CYS A 584 26.95 -0.63 14.79
CA CYS A 584 25.73 0.09 14.43
C CYS A 584 25.72 0.53 12.96
N ILE A 585 26.85 1.04 12.44
CA ILE A 585 26.98 1.36 11.00
C ILE A 585 26.74 0.12 10.15
N HIS A 586 27.35 -1.01 10.52
CA HIS A 586 27.17 -2.28 9.82
C HIS A 586 25.70 -2.75 9.82
N ILE A 587 25.02 -2.66 10.96
CA ILE A 587 23.59 -2.98 11.08
C ILE A 587 22.76 -2.02 10.22
N GLY A 588 23.09 -0.72 10.21
CA GLY A 588 22.46 0.27 9.33
C GLY A 588 22.58 -0.12 7.85
N LEU A 589 23.77 -0.56 7.43
CA LEU A 589 24.03 -1.06 6.07
C LEU A 589 23.24 -2.33 5.74
N LEU A 590 23.05 -3.25 6.69
CA LEU A 590 22.18 -4.41 6.50
C LEU A 590 20.71 -4.02 6.26
N CYS A 591 20.28 -2.91 6.88
CA CYS A 591 18.91 -2.42 6.77
C CYS A 591 18.64 -1.69 5.45
N VAL A 592 19.64 -1.03 4.84
CA VAL A 592 19.48 -0.25 3.59
C VAL A 592 19.83 -1.02 2.31
N GLN A 593 19.91 -2.35 2.36
CA GLN A 593 20.23 -3.17 1.20
C GLN A 593 19.20 -3.02 0.07
N GLU A 594 19.66 -3.05 -1.19
CA GLU A 594 18.75 -2.98 -2.35
C GLU A 594 17.75 -4.13 -2.38
N ASN A 595 18.24 -5.36 -2.18
CA ASN A 595 17.38 -6.54 -2.14
C ASN A 595 16.59 -6.59 -0.81
N VAL A 596 15.28 -6.36 -0.91
CA VAL A 596 14.30 -6.37 0.20
C VAL A 596 14.36 -7.66 1.04
N ALA A 597 14.65 -8.80 0.41
CA ALA A 597 14.73 -10.09 1.11
C ALA A 597 15.96 -10.18 2.03
N LYS A 598 17.04 -9.45 1.72
CA LYS A 598 18.28 -9.43 2.51
C LYS A 598 18.22 -8.50 3.72
N ARG A 599 17.29 -7.54 3.74
CA ARG A 599 17.08 -6.67 4.89
C ARG A 599 16.59 -7.51 6.09
N PRO A 600 17.11 -7.33 7.31
CA PRO A 600 16.57 -8.02 8.48
C PRO A 600 15.14 -7.56 8.80
N ASN A 601 14.41 -8.32 9.62
CA ASN A 601 13.22 -7.77 10.31
C ASN A 601 13.67 -7.04 11.59
N MET A 602 12.78 -6.27 12.20
CA MET A 602 13.14 -5.44 13.36
C MET A 602 13.44 -6.29 14.60
N GLY A 603 12.81 -7.45 14.78
CA GLY A 603 13.16 -8.40 15.82
C GLY A 603 14.61 -8.90 15.70
N THR A 604 15.07 -9.20 14.49
CA THR A 604 16.47 -9.59 14.23
C THR A 604 17.41 -8.42 14.50
N VAL A 605 17.07 -7.20 14.08
CA VAL A 605 17.85 -5.99 14.39
C VAL A 605 18.01 -5.81 15.90
N LEU A 606 16.94 -5.99 16.68
CA LEU A 606 16.98 -5.91 18.14
C LEU A 606 17.94 -6.95 18.74
N LEU A 607 17.96 -8.18 18.22
CA LEU A 607 18.92 -9.20 18.64
C LEU A 607 20.37 -8.83 18.28
N MET A 608 20.60 -8.31 17.06
CA MET A 608 21.92 -7.87 16.60
C MET A 608 22.50 -6.73 17.46
N LEU A 609 21.63 -5.85 17.95
CA LEU A 609 21.99 -4.78 18.88
C LEU A 609 22.27 -5.31 20.30
N ASN A 610 21.48 -6.27 20.81
CA ASN A 610 21.62 -6.78 22.17
C ASN A 610 22.77 -7.79 22.37
N SER A 611 23.21 -8.49 21.32
CA SER A 611 24.18 -9.58 21.44
C SER A 611 25.40 -9.36 20.56
N TYR A 612 26.57 -9.25 21.19
CA TYR A 612 27.87 -9.17 20.52
C TYR A 612 28.35 -10.50 19.96
N SER A 613 27.80 -11.62 20.45
CA SER A 613 28.18 -12.98 20.05
C SER A 613 27.58 -13.43 18.71
N ILE A 614 26.63 -12.65 18.16
CA ILE A 614 26.03 -12.96 16.86
C ILE A 614 26.96 -12.45 15.75
N THR A 615 27.41 -13.38 14.91
CA THR A 615 28.09 -13.07 13.64
C THR A 615 27.12 -12.39 12.68
N LEU A 616 27.44 -11.16 12.29
CA LEU A 616 26.60 -10.39 11.37
C LEU A 616 26.92 -10.77 9.92
N PRO A 617 25.91 -10.95 9.05
CA PRO A 617 26.14 -11.23 7.64
C PRO A 617 26.81 -10.04 6.96
N ARG A 618 27.57 -10.27 5.89
CA ARG A 618 28.18 -9.19 5.10
C ARG A 618 27.10 -8.42 4.31
N PRO A 619 26.93 -7.09 4.50
CA PRO A 619 26.01 -6.30 3.70
C PRO A 619 26.41 -6.31 2.22
N SER A 620 25.42 -6.39 1.31
CA SER A 620 25.63 -6.13 -0.13
C SER A 620 25.39 -4.66 -0.47
N GLN A 621 25.82 -4.25 -1.67
CA GLN A 621 25.72 -2.87 -2.14
C GLN A 621 24.29 -2.31 -1.95
N PRO A 622 24.15 -1.16 -1.26
CA PRO A 622 22.87 -0.46 -1.14
C PRO A 622 22.38 0.08 -2.49
N ALA A 623 21.08 0.32 -2.57
CA ALA A 623 20.48 0.97 -3.72
C ALA A 623 20.90 2.45 -3.84
N PHE A 624 20.70 3.03 -5.03
CA PHE A 624 20.97 4.45 -5.36
C PHE A 624 22.45 4.86 -5.45
N ILE A 625 23.39 3.91 -5.49
CA ILE A 625 24.79 4.21 -5.79
C ILE A 625 24.95 4.37 -7.30
N LEU A 626 25.23 5.60 -7.76
CA LEU A 626 25.56 5.88 -9.16
C LEU A 626 26.94 5.29 -9.45
N SER A 627 27.03 4.40 -10.45
CA SER A 627 28.31 3.88 -10.92
C SER A 627 29.03 4.92 -11.77
N THR A 628 29.66 5.91 -11.14
CA THR A 628 30.61 6.81 -11.81
C THR A 628 32.00 6.18 -11.80
N THR A 629 32.22 5.19 -12.67
CA THR A 629 33.55 4.92 -13.27
C THR A 629 33.36 4.16 -14.57
N ASN A 630 33.25 4.91 -15.67
CA ASN A 630 33.77 4.46 -16.94
C ASN A 630 35.29 4.46 -16.83
N SER A 631 35.88 3.28 -16.59
CA SER A 631 37.26 3.01 -16.97
C SER A 631 37.31 1.57 -17.47
N GLN A 632 37.38 1.46 -18.79
CA GLN A 632 37.74 0.26 -19.51
C GLN A 632 38.94 -0.43 -18.85
N ILE A 633 38.75 -1.63 -18.29
CA ILE A 633 39.76 -2.68 -18.37
C ILE A 633 39.03 -3.97 -18.74
N SER A 634 39.21 -4.31 -20.02
CA SER A 634 39.03 -5.58 -20.71
C SER A 634 38.58 -6.80 -19.91
N GLU A 635 37.52 -7.44 -20.40
CA GLU A 635 37.40 -8.89 -20.39
C GLU A 635 38.66 -9.51 -21.01
N GLN A 636 39.44 -10.22 -20.20
CA GLN A 636 40.20 -11.37 -20.67
C GLN A 636 40.13 -12.49 -19.64
N SER A 637 39.69 -13.63 -20.14
CA SER A 637 39.53 -14.91 -19.47
C SER A 637 40.85 -15.54 -19.00
N ASN A 638 40.75 -16.24 -17.86
CA ASN A 638 41.53 -17.40 -17.41
C ASN A 638 43.02 -17.21 -17.02
N ASN A 639 43.32 -17.33 -15.72
CA ASN A 639 43.80 -18.59 -15.13
C ASN A 639 44.12 -18.48 -13.62
N ASN A 640 43.89 -19.61 -12.93
CA ASN A 640 44.23 -19.95 -11.55
C ASN A 640 45.41 -19.21 -10.90
N SER A 641 45.18 -18.64 -9.72
CA SER A 641 46.08 -18.78 -8.58
C SER A 641 45.34 -18.58 -7.27
N THR A 642 45.37 -19.62 -6.45
CA THR A 642 45.01 -19.67 -5.04
C THR A 642 45.91 -18.76 -4.23
N HIS A 643 45.33 -17.78 -3.52
CA HIS A 643 45.92 -17.22 -2.31
C HIS A 643 44.82 -16.92 -1.30
N GLU A 644 44.72 -17.80 -0.31
CA GLU A 644 44.00 -17.61 0.95
C GLU A 644 44.62 -16.43 1.71
N LEU A 645 43.79 -15.53 2.24
CA LEU A 645 44.16 -14.62 3.32
C LEU A 645 42.95 -14.35 4.23
N ASN A 646 42.89 -15.20 5.25
CA ASN A 646 42.39 -15.07 6.62
C ASN A 646 40.97 -14.52 6.90
N ASP A 647 40.12 -15.48 7.28
CA ASP A 647 39.05 -15.35 8.26
C ASP A 647 39.52 -14.59 9.51
N MET A 648 38.75 -13.58 9.92
CA MET A 648 38.88 -12.96 11.24
C MET A 648 37.67 -13.36 12.07
N SER A 649 37.80 -14.47 12.79
CA SER A 649 36.91 -14.85 13.88
C SER A 649 37.12 -13.89 15.05
N ILE A 650 36.11 -13.08 15.38
CA ILE A 650 36.10 -12.36 16.66
C ILE A 650 35.55 -13.34 17.70
N THR A 651 36.47 -13.97 18.43
CA THR A 651 36.18 -14.68 19.68
C THR A 651 37.22 -14.22 20.69
N GLU A 652 36.84 -13.34 21.60
CA GLU A 652 37.51 -13.22 22.90
C GLU A 652 36.45 -13.25 23.99
N LEU A 653 36.46 -14.37 24.72
CA LEU A 653 35.91 -14.49 26.06
C LEU A 653 36.73 -13.60 27.00
N TYR A 654 36.06 -12.89 27.91
CA TYR A 654 36.68 -12.50 29.18
C TYR A 654 35.90 -13.07 30.37
N PRO A 655 36.60 -13.48 31.43
CA PRO A 655 36.02 -14.15 32.59
C PRO A 655 35.46 -13.14 33.60
N ARG A 656 34.40 -13.59 34.28
CA ARG A 656 33.75 -13.09 35.53
C ARG A 656 34.05 -11.68 36.02
#